data_AF-A0A5C6E8R7-F1
#
_entry.id   AF-A0A5C6E8R7-F1
#
_cell.length_a   1.000
_cell.length_b   1.000
_cell.length_c   1.000
_cell.angle_alpha   90.00
_cell.angle_beta   90.00
_cell.angle_gamma   90.00
#
_symmetry.space_group_name_H-M   'P 1'
#
loop_
_entity.id
_entity.type
_entity.pdbx_description
1 polymer ?
#
loop_
_entity_poly.entity_id
_entity_poly.type
_entity_poly.pdbx_seq_one_letter_code
_entity_poly.pdbx_strand_id
1 'polypeptide(L)'
;METSEALVSKLTELCASGVRDRLVAKGLSRGMIWKDGTLPEDSPKFSSRLTNDLLNHGYLVLGCAIRLRILAIEQSLSVGPVLDDGFRTAAECIEAVVRRGQRQNDRGFHLTIAAAAFHLAHYGARSYSLLAENTDDLNLVDIEVLLVALMQRKLDDLESLCLNWLVEDEHTDEGIVSSLESGEVDFDDADAAYVAICQVFHRAVANFDFGLRSGESAFVEAAIEALDRCIEAAEEIKHVPLWWICIVARHLMDDLWSRSLHQTLPVLPNDDRWEELRSNFIDLLCQRSVAEIDLWPSQIAAASRVVDESDSLVVALPTSSGKTRIAELCILKCLASGRRVIYVTPLRALSAQVEGTLARSFRPLGFSVSCVYGASGIAASDVDTMRSASIVVATPEKLDFAIRQASDVIDDVGLIVLDEGHMIGLNEREIRYEVLVQRLLQRSDASNRRMVCLSAIFTEGDPFDAFTQWIRADKDGEAIQSKWRPTRQRPATLEWKPTGGWLEYQVSGETVFVPRFIEEQPKRKQRHNAFPQNRNELIFAAVQKFHQDGHAVLLYCPLRTSVETAAALFLKLAKQGYVQSYLTPESASEIGKAIRIGEEWLGANHVAIQALRLGIAVHHGQLPRPFLAEIEALLRRRVLTVAISSPTLAQGVDLSFGVLIFSSLWRNGEVMKPKEFANVVGRVGRAFVDLDGIYVLPVHEDDTDTRDKRLSEFHKLVRDARGRELESGLYLLIHHCLRKLQNKLGIASSEMAEYVLNQQPAIDEIASTGNDLDARQIAVMLAEFDAGIYALVEDLDCDISEVAAKLDEALKSSLWLRRLAIQEVKAQENQIAMLRGRAIHNWSRTTAPQRKGFFSASIGTESGLQIVDQADELGKLLDSATAAIKSGDTEQLSMDCCELANILFVIYPFRPKFPKVWSESDWKAILDAWISGATLHRVTDTVGIAFVQQSLVFQLVWAIEAARTVLASIAETKDDDETSESEDERTYVAICITYGVPSVAAARMLEIGMESRLLAVRLAKELALTFTTRTDLLIWLLQCDGVEPLLFSETEREVWLNFVQRNEFYFDPWQRRNELYKFRLGEGITLAIGTHLRLQPNDEGTAELYMPDFQWVGRTDSKVPSDRPMVGVITSDGEVCVRDFVAPELPDWLKTIRASS
;
A
#
# COMPACT_ATOMS: atom_id res chain seq x y z
N MET A 1 -42.94 -11.14 23.58
CA MET A 1 -41.77 -10.69 22.78
C MET A 1 -41.19 -9.46 23.45
N GLU A 2 -39.86 -9.40 23.64
CA GLU A 2 -39.18 -8.16 24.06
C GLU A 2 -39.33 -7.11 22.93
N THR A 3 -39.53 -5.83 23.25
CA THR A 3 -39.60 -4.76 22.24
C THR A 3 -38.21 -4.41 21.70
N SER A 4 -38.14 -3.76 20.54
CA SER A 4 -36.86 -3.31 19.94
C SER A 4 -36.10 -2.36 20.87
N GLU A 5 -36.78 -1.41 21.53
CA GLU A 5 -36.20 -0.52 22.55
C GLU A 5 -35.61 -1.30 23.75
N ALA A 6 -36.31 -2.33 24.23
CA ALA A 6 -35.85 -3.16 25.33
C ALA A 6 -34.58 -3.94 24.95
N LEU A 7 -34.51 -4.45 23.71
CA LEU A 7 -33.33 -5.14 23.19
C LEU A 7 -32.14 -4.19 23.01
N VAL A 8 -32.36 -2.97 22.49
CA VAL A 8 -31.31 -1.95 22.37
C VAL A 8 -30.73 -1.62 23.74
N SER A 9 -31.58 -1.35 24.73
CA SER A 9 -31.14 -1.07 26.10
C SER A 9 -30.35 -2.25 26.69
N LYS A 10 -30.87 -3.47 26.51
CA LYS A 10 -30.26 -4.70 27.03
C LYS A 10 -28.91 -4.99 26.37
N LEU A 11 -28.77 -4.85 25.06
CA LEU A 11 -27.50 -5.02 24.36
C LEU A 11 -26.49 -3.95 24.75
N THR A 12 -26.91 -2.70 24.88
CA THR A 12 -26.05 -1.61 25.34
C THR A 12 -25.51 -1.91 26.74
N GLU A 13 -26.36 -2.41 27.65
CA GLU A 13 -25.93 -2.85 28.98
C GLU A 13 -24.99 -4.05 28.92
N LEU A 14 -25.30 -5.08 28.12
CA LEU A 14 -24.47 -6.29 28.03
C LEU A 14 -23.10 -6.03 27.38
N CYS A 15 -23.00 -5.05 26.47
CA CYS A 15 -21.77 -4.70 25.77
C CYS A 15 -20.95 -3.62 26.49
N ALA A 16 -21.47 -3.01 27.56
CA ALA A 16 -20.78 -1.95 28.26
C ALA A 16 -19.44 -2.42 28.87
N SER A 17 -18.46 -1.51 28.93
CA SER A 17 -17.20 -1.80 29.60
C SER A 17 -17.43 -2.05 31.09
N GLY A 18 -16.82 -3.09 31.67
CA GLY A 18 -16.97 -3.41 33.08
C GLY A 18 -18.04 -4.47 33.42
N VAL A 19 -18.88 -4.84 32.47
CA VAL A 19 -20.00 -5.77 32.67
C VAL A 19 -19.54 -7.12 33.22
N ARG A 20 -20.34 -7.66 34.15
CA ARG A 20 -20.09 -8.94 34.84
C ARG A 20 -18.66 -9.06 35.36
N ASP A 21 -18.21 -8.02 36.07
CA ASP A 21 -16.85 -7.96 36.60
C ASP A 21 -15.80 -8.12 35.49
N ARG A 22 -15.96 -7.32 34.42
CA ARG A 22 -15.06 -7.25 33.26
C ARG A 22 -14.84 -8.60 32.57
N LEU A 23 -15.92 -9.36 32.38
CA LEU A 23 -15.88 -10.74 31.88
C LEU A 23 -15.11 -10.89 30.56
N VAL A 24 -15.45 -10.08 29.56
CA VAL A 24 -14.81 -10.11 28.22
C VAL A 24 -13.32 -9.77 28.31
N ALA A 25 -12.96 -8.73 29.08
CA ALA A 25 -11.58 -8.34 29.29
C ALA A 25 -10.77 -9.47 29.93
N LYS A 26 -11.30 -10.13 30.98
CA LYS A 26 -10.66 -11.30 31.60
C LYS A 26 -10.50 -12.47 30.63
N GLY A 27 -11.49 -12.71 29.76
CA GLY A 27 -11.41 -13.71 28.71
C GLY A 27 -10.29 -13.42 27.70
N LEU A 28 -10.30 -12.22 27.11
CA LEU A 28 -9.28 -11.80 26.14
C LEU A 28 -7.87 -11.80 26.76
N SER A 29 -7.75 -11.37 28.02
CA SER A 29 -6.53 -11.44 28.82
C SER A 29 -6.03 -12.89 28.94
N ARG A 30 -6.91 -13.83 29.31
CA ARG A 30 -6.58 -15.26 29.40
C ARG A 30 -6.16 -15.83 28.04
N GLY A 31 -6.88 -15.48 26.98
CA GLY A 31 -6.60 -15.93 25.61
C GLY A 31 -5.21 -15.52 25.10
N MET A 32 -4.66 -14.40 25.58
CA MET A 32 -3.30 -13.99 25.27
C MET A 32 -2.21 -14.74 26.02
N ILE A 33 -2.54 -15.28 27.19
CA ILE A 33 -1.60 -15.99 28.06
C ILE A 33 -1.50 -17.47 27.67
N TRP A 34 -2.58 -18.04 27.13
CA TRP A 34 -2.63 -19.45 26.77
C TRP A 34 -1.51 -19.87 25.82
N LYS A 35 -0.92 -21.02 26.15
CA LYS A 35 -0.01 -21.78 25.29
C LYS A 35 -0.61 -23.16 25.12
N ASP A 36 -1.08 -23.45 23.92
CA ASP A 36 -1.73 -24.73 23.57
C ASP A 36 -2.84 -25.14 24.55
N GLY A 37 -3.71 -24.19 24.91
CA GLY A 37 -4.83 -24.42 25.83
C GLY A 37 -4.47 -24.48 27.32
N THR A 38 -3.21 -24.29 27.68
CA THR A 38 -2.73 -24.31 29.07
C THR A 38 -2.26 -22.94 29.53
N LEU A 39 -2.50 -22.62 30.81
CA LEU A 39 -2.01 -21.39 31.44
C LEU A 39 -0.68 -21.68 32.16
N PRO A 40 0.33 -20.79 32.05
CA PRO A 40 1.54 -20.88 32.87
C PRO A 40 1.22 -20.85 34.37
N GLU A 41 2.00 -21.55 35.19
CA GLU A 41 1.77 -21.67 36.65
C GLU A 41 1.69 -20.32 37.37
N ASP A 42 2.48 -19.34 36.94
CA ASP A 42 2.56 -17.99 37.55
C ASP A 42 1.52 -17.00 36.98
N SER A 43 0.63 -17.45 36.09
CA SER A 43 -0.39 -16.58 35.49
C SER A 43 -1.44 -16.11 36.52
N PRO A 44 -2.14 -14.99 36.26
CA PRO A 44 -3.27 -14.59 37.07
C PRO A 44 -4.28 -15.74 37.27
N LYS A 45 -4.78 -15.89 38.49
CA LYS A 45 -5.77 -16.93 38.79
C LYS A 45 -7.13 -16.55 38.21
N PHE A 46 -7.42 -17.04 37.02
CA PHE A 46 -8.74 -16.93 36.41
C PHE A 46 -9.74 -17.88 37.08
N SER A 47 -11.02 -17.47 37.14
CA SER A 47 -12.10 -18.33 37.64
C SER A 47 -12.19 -19.62 36.82
N SER A 48 -12.40 -20.77 37.49
CA SER A 48 -12.65 -22.04 36.81
C SER A 48 -13.94 -22.03 35.98
N ARG A 49 -14.88 -21.11 36.28
CA ARG A 49 -16.13 -20.93 35.53
C ARG A 49 -16.00 -19.99 34.33
N LEU A 50 -14.86 -19.31 34.16
CA LEU A 50 -14.70 -18.26 33.15
C LEU A 50 -15.03 -18.74 31.72
N THR A 51 -14.69 -19.97 31.37
CA THR A 51 -15.04 -20.55 30.06
C THR A 51 -16.55 -20.62 29.85
N ASN A 52 -17.28 -21.19 30.81
CA ASN A 52 -18.74 -21.32 30.72
C ASN A 52 -19.42 -19.95 30.81
N ASP A 53 -18.90 -19.05 31.65
CA ASP A 53 -19.42 -17.69 31.80
C ASP A 53 -19.28 -16.90 30.49
N LEU A 54 -18.14 -17.03 29.79
CA LEU A 54 -17.88 -16.42 28.48
C LEU A 54 -18.77 -17.00 27.39
N LEU A 55 -18.87 -18.33 27.26
CA LEU A 55 -19.75 -18.95 26.26
C LEU A 55 -21.21 -18.56 26.49
N ASN A 56 -21.72 -18.69 27.72
CA ASN A 56 -23.09 -18.31 28.06
C ASN A 56 -23.37 -16.83 27.77
N HIS A 57 -22.43 -15.95 28.10
CA HIS A 57 -22.57 -14.53 27.81
C HIS A 57 -22.52 -14.26 26.30
N GLY A 58 -21.58 -14.87 25.58
CA GLY A 58 -21.44 -14.75 24.12
C GLY A 58 -22.70 -15.16 23.38
N TYR A 59 -23.25 -16.35 23.67
CA TYR A 59 -24.49 -16.83 23.05
C TYR A 59 -25.73 -16.01 23.46
N LEU A 60 -25.79 -15.51 24.69
CA LEU A 60 -26.86 -14.59 25.12
C LEU A 60 -26.83 -13.29 24.32
N VAL A 61 -25.66 -12.68 24.17
CA VAL A 61 -25.48 -11.44 23.40
C VAL A 61 -25.78 -11.69 21.93
N LEU A 62 -25.27 -12.79 21.35
CA LEU A 62 -25.54 -13.18 19.96
C LEU A 62 -27.04 -13.35 19.70
N GLY A 63 -27.75 -14.07 20.56
CA GLY A 63 -29.19 -14.26 20.45
C GLY A 63 -29.98 -12.96 20.56
N CYS A 64 -29.56 -12.02 21.43
CA CYS A 64 -30.18 -10.69 21.52
C CYS A 64 -29.91 -9.86 20.25
N ALA A 65 -28.69 -9.91 19.70
CA ALA A 65 -28.31 -9.20 18.49
C ALA A 65 -29.08 -9.70 17.26
N ILE A 66 -29.21 -11.03 17.10
CA ILE A 66 -30.00 -11.65 16.02
C ILE A 66 -31.47 -11.21 16.11
N ARG A 67 -32.07 -11.29 17.29
CA ARG A 67 -33.47 -10.84 17.50
C ARG A 67 -33.66 -9.36 17.19
N LEU A 68 -32.72 -8.52 17.62
CA LEU A 68 -32.76 -7.09 17.32
C LEU A 68 -32.62 -6.85 15.82
N ARG A 69 -31.74 -7.59 15.13
CA ARG A 69 -31.57 -7.50 13.66
C ARG A 69 -32.85 -7.85 12.92
N ILE A 70 -33.54 -8.93 13.31
CA ILE A 70 -34.83 -9.32 12.72
C ILE A 70 -35.85 -8.18 12.88
N LEU A 71 -36.06 -7.67 14.10
CA LEU A 71 -36.99 -6.57 14.33
C LEU A 71 -36.57 -5.29 13.61
N ALA A 72 -35.27 -5.03 13.50
CA ALA A 72 -34.75 -3.86 12.80
C ALA A 72 -35.04 -3.91 11.30
N ILE A 73 -34.97 -5.08 10.68
CA ILE A 73 -35.35 -5.29 9.28
C ILE A 73 -36.86 -5.11 9.11
N GLU A 74 -37.66 -5.79 9.92
CA GLU A 74 -39.14 -5.73 9.86
C GLU A 74 -39.69 -4.32 10.09
N GLN A 75 -39.05 -3.54 10.98
CA GLN A 75 -39.50 -2.21 11.40
C GLN A 75 -38.66 -1.08 10.77
N SER A 76 -37.70 -1.38 9.89
CA SER A 76 -36.78 -0.40 9.28
C SER A 76 -36.08 0.51 10.31
N LEU A 77 -35.56 -0.07 11.39
CA LEU A 77 -34.90 0.65 12.49
C LEU A 77 -33.40 0.86 12.23
N SER A 78 -32.89 2.06 12.53
CA SER A 78 -31.46 2.36 12.49
C SER A 78 -30.76 2.00 13.81
N VAL A 79 -30.32 0.75 13.95
CA VAL A 79 -29.65 0.22 15.17
C VAL A 79 -28.24 -0.33 14.92
N GLY A 80 -27.63 0.02 13.77
CA GLY A 80 -26.33 -0.50 13.32
C GLY A 80 -25.22 -0.51 14.38
N PRO A 81 -24.88 0.64 15.02
CA PRO A 81 -23.79 0.67 16.01
C PRO A 81 -24.00 -0.28 17.20
N VAL A 82 -25.25 -0.46 17.65
CA VAL A 82 -25.59 -1.36 18.76
C VAL A 82 -25.50 -2.82 18.33
N LEU A 83 -25.89 -3.13 17.09
CA LEU A 83 -25.73 -4.47 16.50
C LEU A 83 -24.24 -4.81 16.33
N ASP A 84 -23.43 -3.90 15.79
CA ASP A 84 -21.99 -4.09 15.60
C ASP A 84 -21.30 -4.38 16.94
N ASP A 85 -21.64 -3.60 17.98
CA ASP A 85 -21.12 -3.82 19.34
C ASP A 85 -21.61 -5.16 19.93
N GLY A 86 -22.86 -5.54 19.68
CA GLY A 86 -23.45 -6.82 20.09
C GLY A 86 -22.73 -8.01 19.46
N PHE A 87 -22.68 -8.07 18.13
CA PHE A 87 -22.00 -9.13 17.39
C PHE A 87 -20.50 -9.18 17.71
N ARG A 88 -19.83 -8.02 17.84
CA ARG A 88 -18.41 -7.97 18.24
C ARG A 88 -18.21 -8.53 19.63
N THR A 89 -19.01 -8.11 20.60
CA THR A 89 -18.92 -8.60 21.99
C THR A 89 -19.14 -10.12 22.06
N ALA A 90 -20.14 -10.63 21.35
CA ALA A 90 -20.41 -12.05 21.26
C ALA A 90 -19.22 -12.83 20.68
N ALA A 91 -18.69 -12.35 19.54
CA ALA A 91 -17.52 -12.94 18.90
C ALA A 91 -16.29 -12.94 19.81
N GLU A 92 -16.01 -11.84 20.51
CA GLU A 92 -14.86 -11.72 21.43
C GLU A 92 -14.97 -12.63 22.65
N CYS A 93 -16.20 -12.86 23.16
CA CYS A 93 -16.43 -13.81 24.24
C CYS A 93 -16.08 -15.24 23.81
N ILE A 94 -16.55 -15.65 22.62
CA ILE A 94 -16.33 -17.01 22.11
C ILE A 94 -14.87 -17.17 21.66
N GLU A 95 -14.29 -16.17 20.96
CA GLU A 95 -12.87 -16.11 20.57
C GLU A 95 -11.96 -16.36 21.78
N ALA A 96 -12.23 -15.66 22.89
CA ALA A 96 -11.49 -15.78 24.14
C ALA A 96 -11.53 -17.17 24.77
N VAL A 97 -12.43 -18.05 24.32
CA VAL A 97 -12.53 -19.44 24.76
C VAL A 97 -11.85 -20.38 23.79
N VAL A 98 -12.04 -20.23 22.48
CA VAL A 98 -11.67 -21.30 21.53
C VAL A 98 -10.38 -21.08 20.76
N ARG A 99 -9.95 -19.82 20.56
CA ARG A 99 -8.81 -19.51 19.69
C ARG A 99 -7.53 -20.19 20.16
N ARG A 100 -7.14 -19.94 21.42
CA ARG A 100 -5.96 -20.55 22.07
C ARG A 100 -6.33 -21.45 23.25
N GLY A 101 -7.62 -21.78 23.40
CA GLY A 101 -8.13 -22.56 24.52
C GLY A 101 -7.83 -24.03 24.45
N GLN A 102 -8.37 -24.78 25.41
CA GLN A 102 -8.27 -26.23 25.41
C GLN A 102 -8.92 -26.79 24.14
N ARG A 103 -8.25 -27.74 23.49
CA ARG A 103 -8.80 -28.44 22.32
C ARG A 103 -9.93 -29.36 22.79
N GLN A 104 -11.17 -28.98 22.48
CA GLN A 104 -12.40 -29.72 22.74
C GLN A 104 -13.04 -30.11 21.40
N ASN A 105 -13.90 -31.13 21.39
CA ASN A 105 -14.51 -31.65 20.16
C ASN A 105 -15.43 -30.63 19.46
N ASP A 106 -16.00 -29.69 20.20
CA ASP A 106 -16.88 -28.61 19.75
C ASP A 106 -16.14 -27.30 19.42
N ARG A 107 -14.79 -27.33 19.43
CA ARG A 107 -13.95 -26.15 19.11
C ARG A 107 -14.27 -25.59 17.73
N GLY A 108 -14.42 -26.44 16.71
CA GLY A 108 -14.75 -26.06 15.34
C GLY A 108 -16.06 -25.28 15.27
N PHE A 109 -17.15 -25.87 15.76
CA PHE A 109 -18.46 -25.23 15.86
C PHE A 109 -18.40 -23.82 16.48
N HIS A 110 -17.81 -23.70 17.68
CA HIS A 110 -17.70 -22.41 18.37
C HIS A 110 -16.83 -21.41 17.60
N LEU A 111 -15.77 -21.87 16.93
CA LEU A 111 -14.92 -21.02 16.09
C LEU A 111 -15.69 -20.47 14.89
N THR A 112 -16.47 -21.32 14.21
CA THR A 112 -17.35 -20.93 13.09
C THR A 112 -18.36 -19.88 13.53
N ILE A 113 -19.02 -20.07 14.68
CA ILE A 113 -19.96 -19.09 15.24
C ILE A 113 -19.27 -17.76 15.57
N ALA A 114 -18.09 -17.80 16.21
CA ALA A 114 -17.33 -16.60 16.52
C ALA A 114 -16.88 -15.84 15.26
N ALA A 115 -16.44 -16.55 14.23
CA ALA A 115 -16.03 -15.98 12.96
C ALA A 115 -17.20 -15.31 12.24
N ALA A 116 -18.37 -15.96 12.21
CA ALA A 116 -19.56 -15.37 11.60
C ALA A 116 -20.08 -14.17 12.39
N ALA A 117 -20.03 -14.20 13.72
CA ALA A 117 -20.33 -13.05 14.55
C ALA A 117 -19.34 -11.88 14.31
N PHE A 118 -18.04 -12.14 14.09
CA PHE A 118 -17.12 -11.08 13.65
C PHE A 118 -17.50 -10.50 12.29
N HIS A 119 -17.93 -11.35 11.36
CA HIS A 119 -18.38 -10.91 10.05
C HIS A 119 -19.61 -10.00 10.15
N LEU A 120 -20.63 -10.42 10.89
CA LEU A 120 -21.86 -9.65 11.16
C LEU A 120 -21.60 -8.37 11.98
N ALA A 121 -20.47 -8.29 12.68
CA ALA A 121 -19.96 -7.07 13.30
C ALA A 121 -19.14 -6.19 12.33
N HIS A 122 -19.10 -6.56 11.06
CA HIS A 122 -18.35 -5.91 9.99
C HIS A 122 -16.82 -5.94 10.19
N TYR A 123 -16.33 -7.02 10.79
CA TYR A 123 -14.91 -7.35 10.89
C TYR A 123 -14.58 -8.62 10.10
N GLY A 124 -14.95 -8.66 8.81
CA GLY A 124 -14.67 -9.80 7.92
C GLY A 124 -13.18 -10.19 7.87
N ALA A 125 -12.27 -9.21 7.97
CA ALA A 125 -10.84 -9.49 8.08
C ALA A 125 -10.46 -10.28 9.36
N ARG A 126 -11.15 -10.04 10.50
CA ARG A 126 -10.95 -10.80 11.74
C ARG A 126 -11.58 -12.19 11.64
N SER A 127 -12.75 -12.28 11.02
CA SER A 127 -13.39 -13.56 10.72
C SER A 127 -12.44 -14.47 9.92
N TYR A 128 -11.89 -13.97 8.82
CA TYR A 128 -10.87 -14.67 8.03
C TYR A 128 -9.65 -15.05 8.87
N SER A 129 -9.05 -14.10 9.59
CA SER A 129 -7.85 -14.36 10.42
C SER A 129 -8.09 -15.42 11.49
N LEU A 130 -9.29 -15.49 12.06
CA LEU A 130 -9.66 -16.47 13.08
C LEU A 130 -9.74 -17.89 12.48
N LEU A 131 -10.12 -17.99 11.21
CA LEU A 131 -10.28 -19.24 10.46
C LEU A 131 -9.01 -19.64 9.68
N ALA A 132 -7.91 -18.89 9.80
CA ALA A 132 -6.69 -19.14 9.03
C ALA A 132 -5.85 -20.32 9.55
N GLU A 133 -6.22 -20.93 10.68
CA GLU A 133 -5.61 -22.18 11.19
C GLU A 133 -5.96 -23.36 10.27
N ASN A 134 -5.16 -24.44 10.30
CA ASN A 134 -5.47 -25.62 9.50
C ASN A 134 -6.83 -26.18 9.92
N THR A 135 -7.79 -26.18 8.99
CA THR A 135 -9.17 -26.59 9.24
C THR A 135 -9.29 -28.06 9.58
N ASP A 136 -8.31 -28.89 9.18
CA ASP A 136 -8.24 -30.32 9.50
C ASP A 136 -8.21 -30.58 11.01
N ASP A 137 -7.66 -29.64 11.80
CA ASP A 137 -7.52 -29.75 13.26
C ASP A 137 -8.78 -29.29 14.02
N LEU A 138 -9.81 -28.81 13.31
CA LEU A 138 -10.99 -28.17 13.91
C LEU A 138 -12.18 -29.11 14.12
N ASN A 139 -12.14 -30.33 13.59
CA ASN A 139 -13.26 -31.30 13.68
C ASN A 139 -14.59 -30.68 13.20
N LEU A 140 -14.54 -29.99 12.06
CA LEU A 140 -15.69 -29.34 11.45
C LEU A 140 -16.59 -30.37 10.76
N VAL A 141 -17.90 -30.18 10.84
CA VAL A 141 -18.87 -30.92 10.01
C VAL A 141 -19.08 -30.21 8.66
N ASP A 142 -19.60 -30.90 7.64
CA ASP A 142 -19.65 -30.41 6.24
C ASP A 142 -20.26 -29.01 6.08
N ILE A 143 -21.40 -28.74 6.73
CA ILE A 143 -22.06 -27.42 6.67
C ILE A 143 -21.21 -26.30 7.32
N GLU A 144 -20.37 -26.63 8.30
CA GLU A 144 -19.43 -25.69 8.91
C GLU A 144 -18.26 -25.43 7.96
N VAL A 145 -17.77 -26.46 7.26
CA VAL A 145 -16.71 -26.34 6.24
C VAL A 145 -17.14 -25.37 5.14
N LEU A 146 -18.38 -25.46 4.66
CA LEU A 146 -18.93 -24.52 3.68
C LEU A 146 -18.95 -23.06 4.19
N LEU A 147 -19.43 -22.84 5.41
CA LEU A 147 -19.43 -21.48 5.98
C LEU A 147 -18.02 -20.94 6.19
N VAL A 148 -17.07 -21.81 6.59
CA VAL A 148 -15.66 -21.44 6.71
C VAL A 148 -15.09 -21.05 5.35
N ALA A 149 -15.34 -21.82 4.28
CA ALA A 149 -14.91 -21.49 2.93
C ALA A 149 -15.51 -20.16 2.42
N LEU A 150 -16.79 -19.91 2.71
CA LEU A 150 -17.47 -18.65 2.39
C LEU A 150 -16.85 -17.46 3.13
N MET A 151 -16.63 -17.57 4.44
CA MET A 151 -15.99 -16.51 5.25
C MET A 151 -14.52 -16.31 4.91
N GLN A 152 -13.82 -17.37 4.45
CA GLN A 152 -12.48 -17.29 3.86
C GLN A 152 -12.50 -16.76 2.42
N ARG A 153 -13.68 -16.55 1.82
CA ARG A 153 -13.85 -16.00 0.47
C ARG A 153 -13.17 -16.85 -0.62
N LYS A 154 -13.12 -18.16 -0.43
CA LYS A 154 -12.60 -19.12 -1.40
C LYS A 154 -13.78 -19.71 -2.18
N LEU A 155 -14.30 -18.92 -3.13
CA LEU A 155 -15.52 -19.28 -3.84
C LEU A 155 -15.35 -20.52 -4.73
N ASP A 156 -14.17 -20.74 -5.30
CA ASP A 156 -13.90 -21.94 -6.12
C ASP A 156 -13.83 -23.22 -5.25
N ASP A 157 -13.25 -23.12 -4.04
CA ASP A 157 -13.27 -24.21 -3.06
C ASP A 157 -14.70 -24.48 -2.59
N LEU A 158 -15.48 -23.42 -2.29
CA LEU A 158 -16.88 -23.50 -1.89
C LEU A 158 -17.72 -24.22 -2.95
N GLU A 159 -17.53 -23.85 -4.21
CA GLU A 159 -18.20 -24.45 -5.37
C GLU A 159 -17.87 -25.95 -5.47
N SER A 160 -16.60 -26.31 -5.35
CA SER A 160 -16.13 -27.70 -5.41
C SER A 160 -16.66 -28.54 -4.24
N LEU A 161 -16.69 -27.98 -3.03
CA LEU A 161 -17.25 -28.63 -1.84
C LEU A 161 -18.74 -28.91 -2.00
N CYS A 162 -19.50 -27.92 -2.50
CA CYS A 162 -20.93 -28.10 -2.78
C CYS A 162 -21.18 -29.18 -3.84
N LEU A 163 -20.47 -29.11 -4.97
CA LEU A 163 -20.63 -30.07 -6.06
C LEU A 163 -20.31 -31.49 -5.61
N ASN A 164 -19.14 -31.72 -5.02
CA ASN A 164 -18.68 -33.05 -4.62
C ASN A 164 -19.66 -33.71 -3.64
N TRP A 165 -20.18 -32.95 -2.67
CA TRP A 165 -21.13 -33.48 -1.69
C TRP A 165 -22.50 -33.77 -2.31
N LEU A 166 -23.02 -32.88 -3.17
CA LEU A 166 -24.36 -32.98 -3.75
C LEU A 166 -24.52 -34.10 -4.79
N VAL A 167 -23.42 -34.54 -5.41
CA VAL A 167 -23.43 -35.61 -6.44
C VAL A 167 -23.19 -37.01 -5.88
N GLU A 168 -22.86 -37.13 -4.60
CA GLU A 168 -22.73 -38.44 -3.95
C GLU A 168 -24.10 -39.12 -3.82
N ASP A 169 -24.21 -40.37 -4.29
CA ASP A 169 -25.48 -41.10 -4.39
C ASP A 169 -26.24 -41.13 -3.06
N GLU A 170 -25.53 -41.31 -1.93
CA GLU A 170 -26.09 -41.36 -0.56
C GLU A 170 -26.78 -40.06 -0.12
N HIS A 171 -26.43 -38.92 -0.73
CA HIS A 171 -26.98 -37.60 -0.41
C HIS A 171 -28.10 -37.16 -1.35
N THR A 172 -28.38 -37.94 -2.40
CA THR A 172 -29.50 -37.69 -3.31
C THR A 172 -30.83 -38.08 -2.69
N ASP A 173 -31.95 -37.54 -3.18
CA ASP A 173 -33.28 -37.91 -2.69
C ASP A 173 -33.53 -39.42 -2.85
N GLU A 174 -33.05 -40.03 -3.95
CA GLU A 174 -33.13 -41.46 -4.19
C GLU A 174 -32.24 -42.26 -3.21
N GLY A 175 -31.04 -41.77 -2.91
CA GLY A 175 -30.12 -42.38 -1.94
C GLY A 175 -30.67 -42.35 -0.53
N ILE A 176 -31.16 -41.20 -0.06
CA ILE A 176 -31.77 -41.06 1.27
C ILE A 176 -32.95 -42.02 1.42
N VAL A 177 -33.82 -42.11 0.42
CA VAL A 177 -34.94 -43.07 0.41
C VAL A 177 -34.43 -44.51 0.41
N SER A 178 -33.43 -44.84 -0.41
CA SER A 178 -32.83 -46.17 -0.44
C SER A 178 -32.23 -46.58 0.89
N SER A 179 -31.54 -45.66 1.59
CA SER A 179 -30.94 -45.91 2.90
C SER A 179 -31.99 -46.08 4.01
N LEU A 180 -33.11 -45.35 3.93
CA LEU A 180 -34.27 -45.56 4.81
C LEU A 180 -34.95 -46.92 4.56
N GLU A 181 -35.10 -47.31 3.30
CA GLU A 181 -35.75 -48.56 2.91
C GLU A 181 -34.90 -49.81 3.17
N SER A 182 -33.57 -49.69 3.10
CA SER A 182 -32.63 -50.81 3.30
C SER A 182 -32.57 -51.30 4.75
N GLY A 183 -32.99 -50.45 5.72
CA GLY A 183 -33.03 -50.79 7.14
C GLY A 183 -31.63 -50.98 7.74
N GLU A 184 -30.63 -50.22 7.27
CA GLU A 184 -29.31 -50.19 7.89
C GLU A 184 -29.41 -49.87 9.39
N VAL A 185 -28.64 -50.57 10.21
CA VAL A 185 -28.80 -50.59 11.67
C VAL A 185 -28.55 -49.21 12.32
N ASP A 186 -27.85 -48.32 11.62
CA ASP A 186 -27.37 -47.03 12.11
C ASP A 186 -27.88 -45.81 11.30
N PHE A 187 -28.97 -45.94 10.51
CA PHE A 187 -29.58 -44.82 9.76
C PHE A 187 -31.10 -44.74 9.99
N ASP A 188 -31.55 -43.79 10.81
CA ASP A 188 -32.96 -43.61 11.19
C ASP A 188 -33.63 -42.37 10.56
N ASP A 189 -34.90 -42.10 10.92
CA ASP A 189 -35.66 -40.94 10.42
C ASP A 189 -34.97 -39.60 10.77
N ALA A 190 -34.26 -39.52 11.90
CA ALA A 190 -33.54 -38.32 12.31
C ALA A 190 -32.25 -38.14 11.50
N ASP A 191 -31.55 -39.23 11.17
CA ASP A 191 -30.39 -39.20 10.27
C ASP A 191 -30.79 -38.79 8.85
N ALA A 192 -31.89 -39.35 8.32
CA ALA A 192 -32.43 -38.95 7.03
C ALA A 192 -32.87 -37.48 7.02
N ALA A 193 -33.52 -37.00 8.09
CA ALA A 193 -33.86 -35.59 8.24
C ALA A 193 -32.61 -34.69 8.30
N TYR A 194 -31.56 -35.12 8.99
CA TYR A 194 -30.28 -34.42 9.05
C TYR A 194 -29.65 -34.29 7.66
N VAL A 195 -29.52 -35.40 6.92
CA VAL A 195 -28.96 -35.40 5.56
C VAL A 195 -29.81 -34.53 4.61
N ALA A 196 -31.14 -34.60 4.71
CA ALA A 196 -32.03 -33.74 3.91
C ALA A 196 -31.84 -32.25 4.23
N ILE A 197 -31.72 -31.87 5.51
CA ILE A 197 -31.43 -30.48 5.89
C ILE A 197 -30.06 -30.05 5.35
N CYS A 198 -29.04 -30.90 5.46
CA CYS A 198 -27.72 -30.66 4.89
C CYS A 198 -27.79 -30.47 3.37
N GLN A 199 -28.57 -31.27 2.65
CA GLN A 199 -28.75 -31.14 1.21
C GLN A 199 -29.37 -29.78 0.82
N VAL A 200 -30.44 -29.37 1.51
CA VAL A 200 -31.06 -28.05 1.30
C VAL A 200 -30.08 -26.93 1.63
N PHE A 201 -29.26 -27.09 2.68
CA PHE A 201 -28.22 -26.13 3.05
C PHE A 201 -27.15 -25.99 1.95
N HIS A 202 -26.64 -27.11 1.41
CA HIS A 202 -25.68 -27.09 0.31
C HIS A 202 -26.24 -26.39 -0.94
N ARG A 203 -27.51 -26.66 -1.29
CA ARG A 203 -28.20 -25.97 -2.39
C ARG A 203 -28.42 -24.48 -2.11
N ALA A 204 -28.66 -24.08 -0.86
CA ALA A 204 -28.75 -22.68 -0.47
C ALA A 204 -27.40 -21.96 -0.65
N VAL A 205 -26.30 -22.59 -0.22
CA VAL A 205 -24.94 -22.09 -0.41
C VAL A 205 -24.60 -21.97 -1.91
N ALA A 206 -24.94 -22.97 -2.70
CA ALA A 206 -24.73 -22.96 -4.15
C ALA A 206 -25.51 -21.82 -4.84
N ASN A 207 -26.78 -21.61 -4.49
CA ASN A 207 -27.56 -20.49 -5.03
C ASN A 207 -26.99 -19.13 -4.62
N PHE A 208 -26.53 -18.99 -3.38
CA PHE A 208 -25.92 -17.75 -2.91
C PHE A 208 -24.61 -17.43 -3.63
N ASP A 209 -23.70 -18.41 -3.77
CA ASP A 209 -22.48 -18.27 -4.57
C ASP A 209 -22.83 -17.87 -6.01
N PHE A 210 -23.86 -18.50 -6.59
CA PHE A 210 -24.31 -18.14 -7.93
C PHE A 210 -24.83 -16.69 -8.00
N GLY A 211 -25.59 -16.24 -6.99
CA GLY A 211 -26.03 -14.85 -6.86
C GLY A 211 -24.86 -13.87 -6.77
N LEU A 212 -23.80 -14.20 -6.03
CA LEU A 212 -22.58 -13.37 -5.96
C LEU A 212 -21.87 -13.28 -7.32
N ARG A 213 -21.79 -14.37 -8.07
CA ARG A 213 -21.13 -14.43 -9.39
C ARG A 213 -21.97 -13.79 -10.50
N SER A 214 -23.30 -13.90 -10.44
CA SER A 214 -24.20 -13.39 -11.47
C SER A 214 -24.69 -11.96 -11.22
N GLY A 215 -24.76 -11.53 -9.96
CA GLY A 215 -25.38 -10.27 -9.55
C GLY A 215 -26.91 -10.32 -9.46
N GLU A 216 -27.53 -11.48 -9.65
CA GLU A 216 -28.98 -11.66 -9.65
C GLU A 216 -29.54 -11.90 -8.24
N SER A 217 -30.39 -11.00 -7.74
CA SER A 217 -30.94 -11.08 -6.37
C SER A 217 -31.84 -12.30 -6.15
N ALA A 218 -32.50 -12.79 -7.20
CA ALA A 218 -33.43 -13.91 -7.12
C ALA A 218 -32.79 -15.19 -6.55
N PHE A 219 -31.51 -15.46 -6.87
CA PHE A 219 -30.80 -16.62 -6.33
C PHE A 219 -30.43 -16.44 -4.86
N VAL A 220 -30.15 -15.21 -4.44
CA VAL A 220 -29.91 -14.89 -3.03
C VAL A 220 -31.20 -15.01 -2.23
N GLU A 221 -32.32 -14.50 -2.75
CA GLU A 221 -33.65 -14.65 -2.15
C GLU A 221 -34.01 -16.13 -1.99
N ALA A 222 -33.80 -16.95 -3.02
CA ALA A 222 -34.00 -18.40 -2.96
C ALA A 222 -33.11 -19.09 -1.92
N ALA A 223 -31.85 -18.66 -1.78
CA ALA A 223 -30.94 -19.18 -0.76
C ALA A 223 -31.42 -18.83 0.66
N ILE A 224 -31.87 -17.59 0.89
CA ILE A 224 -32.41 -17.18 2.20
C ILE A 224 -33.68 -17.94 2.54
N GLU A 225 -34.61 -18.12 1.60
CA GLU A 225 -35.82 -18.92 1.80
C GLU A 225 -35.50 -20.39 2.11
N ALA A 226 -34.49 -20.96 1.45
CA ALA A 226 -34.02 -22.31 1.73
C ALA A 226 -33.45 -22.44 3.16
N LEU A 227 -32.69 -21.45 3.62
CA LEU A 227 -32.15 -21.44 4.98
C LEU A 227 -33.23 -21.23 6.04
N ASP A 228 -34.25 -20.42 5.77
CA ASP A 228 -35.39 -20.27 6.68
C ASP A 228 -36.10 -21.63 6.87
N ARG A 229 -36.25 -22.43 5.80
CA ARG A 229 -36.73 -23.83 5.91
C ARG A 229 -35.78 -24.73 6.71
N CYS A 230 -34.47 -24.61 6.53
CA CYS A 230 -33.49 -25.37 7.32
C CYS A 230 -33.59 -25.04 8.82
N ILE A 231 -33.82 -23.77 9.17
CA ILE A 231 -33.98 -23.32 10.57
C ILE A 231 -35.23 -23.97 11.20
N GLU A 232 -36.36 -23.91 10.50
CA GLU A 232 -37.62 -24.52 10.95
C GLU A 232 -37.47 -26.04 11.14
N ALA A 233 -36.88 -26.74 10.15
CA ALA A 233 -36.65 -28.17 10.22
C ALA A 233 -35.69 -28.56 11.35
N ALA A 234 -34.59 -27.82 11.54
CA ALA A 234 -33.64 -28.05 12.62
C ALA A 234 -34.27 -27.84 14.02
N GLU A 235 -35.21 -26.90 14.15
CA GLU A 235 -35.99 -26.69 15.37
C GLU A 235 -36.93 -27.86 15.64
N GLU A 236 -37.60 -28.40 14.61
CA GLU A 236 -38.52 -29.53 14.71
C GLU A 236 -37.81 -30.80 15.21
N ILE A 237 -36.63 -31.12 14.66
CA ILE A 237 -35.79 -32.24 15.12
C ILE A 237 -34.98 -31.93 16.39
N LYS A 238 -35.10 -30.71 16.94
CA LYS A 238 -34.42 -30.23 18.16
C LYS A 238 -32.88 -30.32 18.11
N HIS A 239 -32.30 -30.17 16.92
CA HIS A 239 -30.87 -30.26 16.71
C HIS A 239 -30.19 -28.89 16.86
N VAL A 240 -29.81 -28.54 18.09
CA VAL A 240 -29.31 -27.19 18.46
C VAL A 240 -28.08 -26.71 17.66
N PRO A 241 -27.02 -27.51 17.42
CA PRO A 241 -25.88 -27.06 16.63
C PRO A 241 -26.26 -26.70 15.19
N LEU A 242 -26.99 -27.59 14.50
CA LEU A 242 -27.56 -27.37 13.16
C LEU A 242 -28.42 -26.10 13.10
N TRP A 243 -29.29 -25.88 14.08
CA TRP A 243 -30.08 -24.65 14.18
C TRP A 243 -29.20 -23.39 14.26
N TRP A 244 -28.15 -23.42 15.08
CA TRP A 244 -27.19 -22.31 15.18
C TRP A 244 -26.42 -22.05 13.88
N ILE A 245 -26.02 -23.10 13.16
CA ILE A 245 -25.35 -22.96 11.87
C ILE A 245 -26.30 -22.37 10.83
N CYS A 246 -27.53 -22.87 10.74
CA CYS A 246 -28.53 -22.37 9.79
C CYS A 246 -28.91 -20.90 10.06
N ILE A 247 -29.15 -20.52 11.32
CA ILE A 247 -29.54 -19.14 11.67
C ILE A 247 -28.41 -18.15 11.39
N VAL A 248 -27.16 -18.55 11.67
CA VAL A 248 -25.99 -17.70 11.42
C VAL A 248 -25.70 -17.61 9.92
N ALA A 249 -25.79 -18.71 9.17
CA ALA A 249 -25.66 -18.74 7.71
C ALA A 249 -26.66 -17.77 7.05
N ARG A 250 -27.93 -17.86 7.45
CA ARG A 250 -29.02 -17.02 6.95
C ARG A 250 -28.72 -15.53 7.13
N HIS A 251 -28.33 -15.12 8.33
CA HIS A 251 -28.00 -13.73 8.60
C HIS A 251 -26.69 -13.28 7.96
N LEU A 252 -25.69 -14.16 7.87
CA LEU A 252 -24.39 -13.90 7.25
C LEU A 252 -24.55 -13.62 5.75
N MET A 253 -25.28 -14.47 5.04
CA MET A 253 -25.52 -14.35 3.60
C MET A 253 -26.33 -13.11 3.26
N ASP A 254 -27.39 -12.83 4.02
CA ASP A 254 -28.19 -11.61 3.88
C ASP A 254 -27.33 -10.34 4.09
N ASP A 255 -26.50 -10.31 5.14
CA ASP A 255 -25.59 -9.18 5.37
C ASP A 255 -24.52 -9.05 4.26
N LEU A 256 -23.89 -10.16 3.86
CA LEU A 256 -22.92 -10.22 2.77
C LEU A 256 -23.50 -9.67 1.46
N TRP A 257 -24.71 -10.09 1.09
CA TRP A 257 -25.37 -9.60 -0.11
C TRP A 257 -25.66 -8.10 -0.03
N SER A 258 -26.24 -7.63 1.08
CA SER A 258 -26.58 -6.22 1.28
C SER A 258 -25.37 -5.27 1.18
N ARG A 259 -24.16 -5.80 1.46
CA ARG A 259 -22.87 -5.09 1.41
C ARG A 259 -22.01 -5.45 0.21
N SER A 260 -22.51 -6.34 -0.65
CA SER A 260 -21.79 -6.77 -1.83
C SER A 260 -21.52 -5.60 -2.76
N LEU A 261 -20.54 -5.75 -3.63
CA LEU A 261 -20.27 -4.74 -4.66
C LEU A 261 -21.47 -4.52 -5.60
N HIS A 262 -22.32 -5.53 -5.80
CA HIS A 262 -23.55 -5.41 -6.59
C HIS A 262 -24.56 -4.45 -5.96
N GLN A 263 -24.66 -4.42 -4.63
CA GLN A 263 -25.61 -3.57 -3.90
C GLN A 263 -25.02 -2.20 -3.53
N THR A 264 -23.72 -2.14 -3.24
CA THR A 264 -23.06 -0.92 -2.72
C THR A 264 -22.53 0.00 -3.81
N LEU A 265 -22.23 -0.52 -5.00
CA LEU A 265 -21.84 0.32 -6.14
C LEU A 265 -23.10 0.84 -6.83
N PRO A 266 -23.21 2.16 -7.08
CA PRO A 266 -24.42 2.69 -7.70
C PRO A 266 -24.59 2.18 -9.14
N VAL A 267 -25.83 1.82 -9.48
CA VAL A 267 -26.26 1.48 -10.84
C VAL A 267 -26.75 2.74 -11.53
N LEU A 268 -26.29 2.99 -12.75
CA LEU A 268 -26.67 4.11 -13.61
C LEU A 268 -27.31 3.56 -14.90
N PRO A 269 -28.66 3.41 -14.95
CA PRO A 269 -29.35 2.76 -16.07
C PRO A 269 -29.14 3.38 -17.46
N ASN A 270 -28.60 4.61 -17.53
CA ASN A 270 -28.38 5.34 -18.78
C ASN A 270 -26.88 5.48 -19.13
N ASP A 271 -25.98 4.82 -18.39
CA ASP A 271 -24.55 4.84 -18.62
C ASP A 271 -24.06 3.41 -18.88
N ASP A 272 -24.30 2.93 -20.11
CA ASP A 272 -23.99 1.56 -20.54
C ASP A 272 -22.52 1.20 -20.30
N ARG A 273 -21.62 2.16 -20.52
CA ARG A 273 -20.18 1.96 -20.33
C ARG A 273 -19.80 1.83 -18.86
N TRP A 274 -20.44 2.59 -17.97
CA TRP A 274 -20.30 2.38 -16.53
C TRP A 274 -20.81 1.01 -16.11
N GLU A 275 -22.02 0.62 -16.53
CA GLU A 275 -22.58 -0.68 -16.14
C GLU A 275 -21.73 -1.85 -16.64
N GLU A 276 -21.22 -1.77 -17.86
CA GLU A 276 -20.30 -2.78 -18.39
C GLU A 276 -19.02 -2.87 -17.56
N LEU A 277 -18.31 -1.75 -17.36
CA LEU A 277 -17.06 -1.75 -16.60
C LEU A 277 -17.27 -2.12 -15.13
N ARG A 278 -18.39 -1.69 -14.53
CA ARG A 278 -18.79 -2.05 -13.17
C ARG A 278 -18.99 -3.56 -13.05
N SER A 279 -19.75 -4.18 -13.97
CA SER A 279 -19.94 -5.63 -13.98
C SER A 279 -18.60 -6.35 -14.14
N ASN A 280 -17.78 -5.93 -15.09
CA ASN A 280 -16.48 -6.55 -15.37
C ASN A 280 -15.55 -6.47 -14.17
N PHE A 281 -15.55 -5.33 -13.48
CA PHE A 281 -14.75 -5.13 -12.29
C PHE A 281 -15.19 -6.06 -11.15
N ILE A 282 -16.51 -6.21 -10.91
CA ILE A 282 -17.01 -7.13 -9.89
C ILE A 282 -16.65 -8.58 -10.25
N ASP A 283 -16.89 -9.00 -11.48
CA ASP A 283 -16.57 -10.35 -11.97
C ASP A 283 -15.07 -10.66 -11.76
N LEU A 284 -14.18 -9.73 -12.12
CA LEU A 284 -12.73 -9.85 -11.92
C LEU A 284 -12.36 -10.00 -10.43
N LEU A 285 -13.04 -9.28 -9.53
CA LEU A 285 -12.79 -9.34 -8.09
C LEU A 285 -13.29 -10.65 -7.47
N CYS A 286 -14.37 -11.23 -7.99
CA CYS A 286 -14.90 -12.52 -7.59
C CYS A 286 -13.98 -13.69 -7.99
N GLN A 287 -13.26 -13.58 -9.11
CA GLN A 287 -12.36 -14.62 -9.63
C GLN A 287 -10.96 -14.66 -8.97
N ARG A 288 -10.71 -13.79 -7.98
CA ARG A 288 -9.44 -13.80 -7.23
C ARG A 288 -9.41 -15.00 -6.28
N SER A 289 -8.21 -15.52 -6.02
CA SER A 289 -8.00 -16.65 -5.09
C SER A 289 -8.54 -16.39 -3.68
N VAL A 290 -8.61 -15.12 -3.28
CA VAL A 290 -9.42 -14.64 -2.16
C VAL A 290 -10.34 -13.59 -2.74
N ALA A 291 -11.62 -13.93 -2.89
CA ALA A 291 -12.59 -13.09 -3.57
C ALA A 291 -12.84 -11.78 -2.79
N GLU A 292 -12.98 -10.67 -3.51
CA GLU A 292 -13.22 -9.36 -2.93
C GLU A 292 -14.68 -8.94 -3.20
N ILE A 293 -15.60 -9.53 -2.44
CA ILE A 293 -17.05 -9.48 -2.70
C ILE A 293 -17.80 -8.30 -2.06
N ASP A 294 -17.25 -7.69 -1.00
CA ASP A 294 -17.90 -6.67 -0.16
C ASP A 294 -16.97 -5.48 0.13
N LEU A 295 -17.58 -4.36 0.56
CA LEU A 295 -16.86 -3.18 1.03
C LEU A 295 -16.83 -3.08 2.55
N TRP A 296 -15.70 -2.63 3.09
CA TRP A 296 -15.55 -2.36 4.52
C TRP A 296 -16.38 -1.16 4.97
N PRO A 297 -16.76 -1.07 6.26
CA PRO A 297 -17.50 0.09 6.79
C PRO A 297 -16.84 1.44 6.50
N SER A 298 -15.51 1.49 6.46
CA SER A 298 -14.73 2.69 6.12
C SER A 298 -14.84 3.12 4.66
N GLN A 299 -15.34 2.26 3.77
CA GLN A 299 -15.38 2.45 2.32
C GLN A 299 -16.79 2.79 1.80
N ILE A 300 -17.85 2.34 2.48
CA ILE A 300 -19.25 2.46 2.02
C ILE A 300 -19.65 3.90 1.72
N ALA A 301 -19.35 4.85 2.63
CA ALA A 301 -19.70 6.26 2.44
C ALA A 301 -18.99 6.91 1.25
N ALA A 302 -17.80 6.42 0.88
CA ALA A 302 -17.08 6.90 -0.29
C ALA A 302 -17.63 6.27 -1.57
N ALA A 303 -17.94 4.97 -1.54
CA ALA A 303 -18.47 4.22 -2.69
C ALA A 303 -19.78 4.83 -3.23
N SER A 304 -20.70 5.25 -2.36
CA SER A 304 -21.95 5.90 -2.78
C SER A 304 -21.73 7.24 -3.49
N ARG A 305 -20.62 7.93 -3.23
CA ARG A 305 -20.24 9.22 -3.82
C ARG A 305 -19.34 9.09 -5.06
N VAL A 306 -18.95 7.87 -5.44
CA VAL A 306 -18.04 7.63 -6.58
C VAL A 306 -18.63 8.10 -7.90
N VAL A 307 -19.94 7.94 -8.10
CA VAL A 307 -20.60 8.26 -9.38
C VAL A 307 -20.71 9.75 -9.67
N ASP A 308 -20.68 10.62 -8.65
CA ASP A 308 -20.64 12.06 -8.83
C ASP A 308 -19.21 12.52 -9.10
N GLU A 309 -18.87 12.70 -10.37
CA GLU A 309 -17.55 13.17 -10.80
C GLU A 309 -17.28 14.65 -10.45
N SER A 310 -18.33 15.41 -10.10
CA SER A 310 -18.19 16.82 -9.67
C SER A 310 -17.78 16.96 -8.20
N ASP A 311 -17.93 15.88 -7.42
CA ASP A 311 -17.69 15.82 -5.98
C ASP A 311 -16.25 15.40 -5.65
N SER A 312 -15.37 16.38 -5.42
CA SER A 312 -13.99 16.12 -4.98
C SER A 312 -13.94 15.55 -3.55
N LEU A 313 -13.35 14.37 -3.34
CA LEU A 313 -13.41 13.67 -2.05
C LEU A 313 -12.20 13.95 -1.17
N VAL A 314 -12.43 14.13 0.14
CA VAL A 314 -11.38 14.08 1.17
C VAL A 314 -11.68 12.92 2.09
N VAL A 315 -10.81 11.92 2.10
CA VAL A 315 -11.02 10.64 2.80
C VAL A 315 -9.90 10.45 3.82
N ALA A 316 -10.24 10.56 5.11
CA ALA A 316 -9.30 10.43 6.22
C ALA A 316 -9.59 9.14 7.02
N LEU A 317 -8.81 8.09 6.70
CA LEU A 317 -8.95 6.76 7.28
C LEU A 317 -7.64 6.31 7.94
N PRO A 318 -7.67 5.42 8.94
CA PRO A 318 -6.47 4.83 9.49
C PRO A 318 -5.72 4.02 8.44
N THR A 319 -4.41 3.84 8.66
CA THR A 319 -3.58 2.95 7.82
C THR A 319 -4.17 1.54 7.83
N SER A 320 -4.16 0.89 6.66
CA SER A 320 -4.75 -0.43 6.43
C SER A 320 -6.28 -0.52 6.60
N SER A 321 -7.00 0.61 6.50
CA SER A 321 -8.48 0.65 6.46
C SER A 321 -9.06 0.74 5.03
N GLY A 322 -8.27 0.38 4.01
CA GLY A 322 -8.77 0.13 2.65
C GLY A 322 -8.90 1.35 1.73
N LYS A 323 -8.05 2.37 1.88
CA LYS A 323 -8.07 3.60 1.06
C LYS A 323 -7.91 3.33 -0.44
N THR A 324 -7.08 2.36 -0.81
CA THR A 324 -6.79 2.04 -2.22
C THR A 324 -8.05 1.59 -2.97
N ARG A 325 -8.96 0.83 -2.33
CA ARG A 325 -10.24 0.44 -2.96
C ARG A 325 -11.08 1.65 -3.34
N ILE A 326 -11.14 2.66 -2.47
CA ILE A 326 -11.88 3.91 -2.74
C ILE A 326 -11.33 4.60 -3.98
N ALA A 327 -9.99 4.61 -4.13
CA ALA A 327 -9.35 5.12 -5.33
C ALA A 327 -9.73 4.30 -6.56
N GLU A 328 -9.64 2.97 -6.50
CA GLU A 328 -10.02 2.08 -7.61
C GLU A 328 -11.45 2.33 -8.08
N LEU A 329 -12.41 2.54 -7.18
CA LEU A 329 -13.79 2.85 -7.55
C LEU A 329 -13.90 4.20 -8.28
N CYS A 330 -13.21 5.24 -7.79
CA CYS A 330 -13.18 6.55 -8.47
C CYS A 330 -12.53 6.45 -9.86
N ILE A 331 -11.46 5.66 -9.98
CA ILE A 331 -10.75 5.40 -11.24
C ILE A 331 -11.67 4.70 -12.23
N LEU A 332 -12.38 3.66 -11.79
CA LEU A 332 -13.33 2.92 -12.62
C LEU A 332 -14.38 3.85 -13.24
N LYS A 333 -14.95 4.78 -12.45
CA LYS A 333 -15.94 5.73 -12.95
C LYS A 333 -15.34 6.73 -13.95
N CYS A 334 -14.15 7.27 -13.66
CA CYS A 334 -13.46 8.18 -14.56
C CYS A 334 -13.13 7.53 -15.92
N LEU A 335 -12.69 6.26 -15.90
CA LEU A 335 -12.41 5.50 -17.11
C LEU A 335 -13.68 5.13 -17.89
N ALA A 336 -14.81 4.93 -17.21
CA ALA A 336 -16.11 4.79 -17.85
C ALA A 336 -16.51 6.07 -18.59
N SER A 337 -16.19 7.25 -18.04
CA SER A 337 -16.38 8.54 -18.71
C SER A 337 -15.35 8.82 -19.82
N GLY A 338 -14.44 7.88 -20.12
CA GLY A 338 -13.47 7.98 -21.21
C GLY A 338 -12.31 8.94 -20.94
N ARG A 339 -12.08 9.33 -19.68
CA ARG A 339 -11.01 10.27 -19.30
C ARG A 339 -9.86 9.56 -18.62
N ARG A 340 -8.66 10.16 -18.71
CA ARG A 340 -7.44 9.62 -18.10
C ARG A 340 -7.35 9.95 -16.62
N VAL A 341 -6.51 9.20 -15.91
CA VAL A 341 -6.32 9.28 -14.46
C VAL A 341 -4.86 9.50 -14.12
N ILE A 342 -4.60 10.40 -13.16
CA ILE A 342 -3.30 10.51 -12.50
C ILE A 342 -3.42 10.12 -11.04
N TYR A 343 -2.55 9.22 -10.58
CA TYR A 343 -2.43 8.85 -9.17
C TYR A 343 -1.09 9.35 -8.64
N VAL A 344 -1.13 10.25 -7.66
CA VAL A 344 0.05 10.87 -7.05
C VAL A 344 0.37 10.18 -5.73
N THR A 345 1.59 9.62 -5.59
CA THR A 345 2.06 9.04 -4.32
C THR A 345 3.32 9.72 -3.78
N PRO A 346 3.47 9.80 -2.44
CA PRO A 346 4.65 10.36 -1.74
C PRO A 346 6.04 9.94 -2.24
N LEU A 347 6.15 8.67 -2.61
CA LEU A 347 7.39 7.91 -2.50
C LEU A 347 7.43 6.88 -3.62
N ARG A 348 8.60 6.73 -4.24
CA ARG A 348 8.80 5.84 -5.39
C ARG A 348 8.42 4.38 -5.09
N ALA A 349 8.70 3.90 -3.88
CA ALA A 349 8.32 2.55 -3.45
C ALA A 349 6.79 2.38 -3.35
N LEU A 350 6.08 3.43 -2.92
CA LEU A 350 4.62 3.45 -2.89
C LEU A 350 4.06 3.51 -4.31
N SER A 351 4.64 4.33 -5.21
CA SER A 351 4.23 4.40 -6.61
C SER A 351 4.32 3.04 -7.31
N ALA A 352 5.44 2.31 -7.15
CA ALA A 352 5.59 0.97 -7.73
C ALA A 352 4.56 -0.04 -7.18
N GLN A 353 4.23 0.07 -5.89
CA GLN A 353 3.21 -0.76 -5.29
C GLN A 353 1.81 -0.44 -5.84
N VAL A 354 1.44 0.84 -5.89
CA VAL A 354 0.15 1.30 -6.41
C VAL A 354 0.03 0.92 -7.88
N GLU A 355 1.07 1.09 -8.68
CA GLU A 355 1.11 0.64 -10.07
C GLU A 355 0.80 -0.86 -10.16
N GLY A 356 1.47 -1.71 -9.37
CA GLY A 356 1.20 -3.15 -9.36
C GLY A 356 -0.24 -3.52 -8.98
N THR A 357 -0.82 -2.81 -8.00
CA THR A 357 -2.23 -2.99 -7.60
C THR A 357 -3.18 -2.56 -8.70
N LEU A 358 -3.00 -1.35 -9.25
CA LEU A 358 -3.85 -0.83 -10.31
C LEU A 358 -3.71 -1.64 -11.61
N ALA A 359 -2.49 -2.08 -11.95
CA ALA A 359 -2.25 -2.94 -13.10
C ALA A 359 -3.03 -4.26 -13.00
N ARG A 360 -3.07 -4.87 -11.80
CA ARG A 360 -3.86 -6.08 -11.54
C ARG A 360 -5.37 -5.85 -11.72
N SER A 361 -5.86 -4.67 -11.35
CA SER A 361 -7.29 -4.35 -11.40
C SER A 361 -7.75 -3.83 -12.76
N PHE A 362 -6.92 -3.11 -13.51
CA PHE A 362 -7.34 -2.36 -14.70
C PHE A 362 -6.76 -2.88 -16.03
N ARG A 363 -5.63 -3.61 -16.04
CA ARG A 363 -5.16 -4.26 -17.28
C ARG A 363 -6.14 -5.33 -17.80
N PRO A 364 -6.77 -6.17 -16.94
CA PRO A 364 -7.84 -7.08 -17.36
C PRO A 364 -9.10 -6.40 -17.89
N LEU A 365 -9.27 -5.12 -17.59
CA LEU A 365 -10.37 -4.30 -18.10
C LEU A 365 -10.00 -3.56 -19.40
N GLY A 366 -8.81 -3.83 -19.97
CA GLY A 366 -8.34 -3.21 -21.22
C GLY A 366 -7.66 -1.85 -21.05
N PHE A 367 -7.32 -1.42 -19.83
CA PHE A 367 -6.67 -0.13 -19.60
C PHE A 367 -5.17 -0.27 -19.33
N SER A 368 -4.38 0.59 -19.97
CA SER A 368 -2.94 0.67 -19.71
C SER A 368 -2.69 1.33 -18.35
N VAL A 369 -1.79 0.73 -17.58
CA VAL A 369 -1.28 1.30 -16.32
C VAL A 369 0.22 1.42 -16.43
N SER A 370 0.69 2.66 -16.32
CA SER A 370 2.08 3.06 -16.43
C SER A 370 2.49 3.91 -15.24
N CYS A 371 3.79 4.04 -15.04
CA CYS A 371 4.34 4.80 -13.94
C CYS A 371 5.39 5.81 -14.40
N VAL A 372 5.46 6.93 -13.70
CA VAL A 372 6.51 7.93 -13.83
C VAL A 372 7.08 8.19 -12.44
N TYR A 373 7.96 7.30 -11.98
CA TYR A 373 8.73 7.45 -10.74
C TYR A 373 10.23 7.23 -11.02
N GLY A 374 11.05 8.25 -10.88
CA GLY A 374 12.35 8.29 -11.58
C GLY A 374 13.44 9.09 -10.87
N ALA A 375 14.69 8.98 -11.34
CA ALA A 375 15.70 9.99 -11.05
C ALA A 375 15.18 11.38 -11.50
N SER A 376 15.74 12.42 -10.92
CA SER A 376 15.30 13.80 -11.13
C SER A 376 15.34 14.19 -12.61
N GLY A 377 14.36 14.97 -13.08
CA GLY A 377 14.20 15.34 -14.49
C GLY A 377 13.42 14.29 -15.30
N ILE A 378 12.75 14.71 -16.36
CA ILE A 378 11.98 13.85 -17.27
C ILE A 378 12.80 13.64 -18.54
N ALA A 379 13.01 12.38 -18.93
CA ALA A 379 13.38 12.06 -20.31
C ALA A 379 12.16 12.28 -21.21
N ALA A 380 12.28 12.69 -22.47
CA ALA A 380 11.13 12.89 -23.38
C ALA A 380 10.08 11.74 -23.32
N SER A 381 10.56 10.51 -23.11
CA SER A 381 9.75 9.31 -22.87
C SER A 381 8.77 9.36 -21.67
N ASP A 382 9.05 10.11 -20.59
CA ASP A 382 8.08 10.21 -19.48
C ASP A 382 6.90 11.10 -19.87
N VAL A 383 7.08 12.15 -20.70
CA VAL A 383 5.97 12.99 -21.19
C VAL A 383 5.07 12.18 -22.10
N ASP A 384 5.64 11.40 -23.01
CA ASP A 384 4.86 10.51 -23.90
C ASP A 384 4.08 9.45 -23.09
N THR A 385 4.70 8.90 -22.05
CA THR A 385 4.02 7.99 -21.12
C THR A 385 2.87 8.71 -20.39
N MET A 386 3.11 9.95 -19.96
CA MET A 386 2.10 10.81 -19.34
C MET A 386 0.95 11.18 -20.29
N ARG A 387 1.09 11.08 -21.62
CA ARG A 387 0.01 11.35 -22.60
C ARG A 387 -0.72 10.10 -23.08
N SER A 388 -0.02 8.98 -23.20
CA SER A 388 -0.55 7.77 -23.85
C SER A 388 -1.28 6.82 -22.89
N ALA A 389 -0.92 6.77 -21.62
CA ALA A 389 -1.50 5.80 -20.68
C ALA A 389 -2.85 6.27 -20.10
N SER A 390 -3.81 5.34 -19.98
CA SER A 390 -5.10 5.55 -19.32
C SER A 390 -4.97 5.91 -17.83
N ILE A 391 -4.04 5.24 -17.13
CA ILE A 391 -3.72 5.50 -15.72
C ILE A 391 -2.21 5.74 -15.60
N VAL A 392 -1.83 6.87 -14.99
CA VAL A 392 -0.42 7.18 -14.68
C VAL A 392 -0.21 7.31 -13.19
N VAL A 393 0.72 6.54 -12.64
CA VAL A 393 1.17 6.67 -11.24
C VAL A 393 2.46 7.49 -11.17
N ALA A 394 2.43 8.65 -10.51
CA ALA A 394 3.56 9.58 -10.44
C ALA A 394 3.90 9.99 -9.00
N THR A 395 5.10 10.53 -8.78
CA THR A 395 5.40 11.30 -7.56
C THR A 395 5.03 12.77 -7.76
N PRO A 396 4.83 13.56 -6.68
CA PRO A 396 4.55 14.99 -6.80
C PRO A 396 5.58 15.71 -7.67
N GLU A 397 6.87 15.41 -7.48
CA GLU A 397 7.96 16.06 -8.20
C GLU A 397 7.93 15.73 -9.70
N LYS A 398 7.59 14.49 -10.07
CA LYS A 398 7.49 14.06 -11.47
C LYS A 398 6.27 14.65 -12.16
N LEU A 399 5.12 14.68 -11.48
CA LEU A 399 3.93 15.36 -12.02
C LEU A 399 4.18 16.86 -12.17
N ASP A 400 4.77 17.49 -11.16
CA ASP A 400 5.11 18.90 -11.17
C ASP A 400 6.05 19.23 -12.34
N PHE A 401 7.10 18.44 -12.55
CA PHE A 401 8.03 18.60 -13.67
C PHE A 401 7.35 18.40 -15.03
N ALA A 402 6.49 17.38 -15.18
CA ALA A 402 5.78 17.11 -16.44
C ALA A 402 4.92 18.30 -16.86
N ILE A 403 4.15 18.86 -15.92
CA ILE A 403 3.28 20.02 -16.17
C ILE A 403 4.10 21.27 -16.49
N ARG A 404 5.29 21.41 -15.93
CA ARG A 404 6.19 22.56 -16.21
C ARG A 404 6.74 22.51 -17.63
N GLN A 405 7.06 21.32 -18.13
CA GLN A 405 7.58 21.12 -19.49
C GLN A 405 6.48 21.20 -20.54
N ALA A 406 5.33 20.57 -20.26
CA ALA A 406 4.19 20.53 -21.16
C ALA A 406 2.90 20.75 -20.36
N SER A 407 2.39 21.98 -20.39
CA SER A 407 1.24 22.38 -19.58
C SER A 407 -0.06 21.68 -19.97
N ASP A 408 -0.16 21.21 -21.21
CA ASP A 408 -1.31 20.53 -21.81
C ASP A 408 -1.34 19.02 -21.52
N VAL A 409 -0.29 18.45 -20.92
CA VAL A 409 -0.12 17.01 -20.67
C VAL A 409 -1.25 16.39 -19.82
N ILE A 410 -1.98 17.23 -19.09
CA ILE A 410 -3.06 16.80 -18.17
C ILE A 410 -4.44 17.31 -18.57
N ASP A 411 -4.62 17.99 -19.70
CA ASP A 411 -5.88 18.68 -20.06
C ASP A 411 -7.09 17.73 -20.22
N ASP A 412 -6.85 16.48 -20.59
CA ASP A 412 -7.84 15.41 -20.78
C ASP A 412 -7.95 14.44 -19.59
N VAL A 413 -7.27 14.73 -18.48
CA VAL A 413 -7.33 13.93 -17.24
C VAL A 413 -8.54 14.35 -16.41
N GLY A 414 -9.46 13.41 -16.18
CA GLY A 414 -10.71 13.62 -15.44
C GLY A 414 -10.58 13.46 -13.92
N LEU A 415 -9.54 12.78 -13.45
CA LEU A 415 -9.34 12.46 -12.03
C LEU A 415 -7.86 12.58 -11.64
N ILE A 416 -7.60 13.26 -10.53
CA ILE A 416 -6.32 13.13 -9.81
C ILE A 416 -6.58 12.58 -8.41
N VAL A 417 -5.92 11.46 -8.11
CA VAL A 417 -5.87 10.89 -6.76
C VAL A 417 -4.61 11.37 -6.06
N LEU A 418 -4.78 12.03 -4.92
CA LEU A 418 -3.74 12.54 -4.05
C LEU A 418 -3.60 11.61 -2.85
N ASP A 419 -2.64 10.68 -2.88
CA ASP A 419 -2.40 9.76 -1.78
C ASP A 419 -1.50 10.39 -0.71
N GLU A 420 -1.74 10.00 0.55
CA GLU A 420 -1.15 10.58 1.75
C GLU A 420 -1.20 12.12 1.79
N GLY A 421 -2.38 12.70 1.51
CA GLY A 421 -2.59 14.16 1.51
C GLY A 421 -2.27 14.89 2.83
N HIS A 422 -1.95 14.17 3.90
CA HIS A 422 -1.34 14.71 5.12
C HIS A 422 0.13 15.14 4.97
N MET A 423 0.72 14.98 3.78
CA MET A 423 2.08 15.43 3.44
C MET A 423 2.18 16.95 3.30
N ILE A 424 1.74 17.68 4.32
CA ILE A 424 1.79 19.14 4.38
C ILE A 424 2.50 19.54 5.69
N GLY A 425 3.36 20.55 5.58
CA GLY A 425 4.27 20.97 6.64
C GLY A 425 5.49 21.69 6.09
N LEU A 426 6.48 21.94 6.97
CA LEU A 426 7.66 22.78 6.69
C LEU A 426 8.75 22.06 5.89
N ASN A 427 8.64 20.75 5.66
CA ASN A 427 9.65 20.04 4.86
C ASN A 427 9.55 20.47 3.38
N GLU A 428 10.69 20.53 2.68
CA GLU A 428 10.78 20.91 1.26
C GLU A 428 9.74 20.18 0.38
N ARG A 429 9.63 18.85 0.53
CA ARG A 429 8.64 18.05 -0.21
C ARG A 429 7.20 18.36 0.18
N GLU A 430 6.95 18.67 1.44
CA GLU A 430 5.61 19.00 1.94
C GLU A 430 5.16 20.37 1.39
N ILE A 431 6.09 21.34 1.29
CA ILE A 431 5.85 22.66 0.69
C ILE A 431 5.59 22.52 -0.81
N ARG A 432 6.44 21.78 -1.54
CA ARG A 432 6.27 21.55 -2.98
C ARG A 432 4.95 20.83 -3.29
N TYR A 433 4.53 19.90 -2.44
CA TYR A 433 3.25 19.22 -2.56
C TYR A 433 2.08 20.20 -2.42
N GLU A 434 2.09 21.08 -1.41
CA GLU A 434 1.06 22.12 -1.25
C GLU A 434 0.99 23.05 -2.47
N VAL A 435 2.14 23.51 -2.97
CA VAL A 435 2.22 24.38 -4.14
C VAL A 435 1.70 23.68 -5.41
N LEU A 436 2.06 22.41 -5.62
CA LEU A 436 1.54 21.61 -6.73
C LEU A 436 0.02 21.48 -6.67
N VAL A 437 -0.54 21.11 -5.51
CA VAL A 437 -2.00 20.99 -5.34
C VAL A 437 -2.68 22.33 -5.58
N GLN A 438 -2.13 23.42 -5.06
CA GLN A 438 -2.67 24.75 -5.32
C GLN A 438 -2.68 25.09 -6.82
N ARG A 439 -1.59 24.78 -7.54
CA ARG A 439 -1.54 24.99 -8.99
C ARG A 439 -2.57 24.15 -9.73
N LEU A 440 -2.70 22.86 -9.38
CA LEU A 440 -3.71 21.98 -9.98
C LEU A 440 -5.15 22.49 -9.79
N LEU A 441 -5.43 23.14 -8.67
CA LEU A 441 -6.75 23.71 -8.36
C LEU A 441 -7.04 25.04 -9.08
N GLN A 442 -6.02 25.80 -9.49
CA GLN A 442 -6.18 27.10 -10.15
C GLN A 442 -6.06 27.08 -11.67
N ARG A 443 -5.66 25.95 -12.26
CA ARG A 443 -5.58 25.83 -13.73
C ARG A 443 -6.94 26.05 -14.39
N SER A 444 -6.90 26.52 -15.64
CA SER A 444 -8.08 26.76 -16.47
C SER A 444 -8.95 25.51 -16.68
N ASP A 445 -8.33 24.33 -16.74
CA ASP A 445 -8.98 23.03 -16.93
C ASP A 445 -9.48 22.38 -15.62
N ALA A 446 -9.23 22.98 -14.45
CA ALA A 446 -9.51 22.39 -13.14
C ALA A 446 -11.00 22.05 -12.93
N SER A 447 -11.91 22.77 -13.60
CA SER A 447 -13.36 22.52 -13.54
C SER A 447 -13.78 21.17 -14.15
N ASN A 448 -12.98 20.61 -15.06
CA ASN A 448 -13.23 19.32 -15.70
C ASN A 448 -12.63 18.13 -14.93
N ARG A 449 -12.02 18.39 -13.77
CA ARG A 449 -11.15 17.44 -13.07
C ARG A 449 -11.61 17.25 -11.62
N ARG A 450 -11.81 15.99 -11.24
CA ARG A 450 -12.10 15.60 -9.85
C ARG A 450 -10.82 15.45 -9.05
N MET A 451 -10.80 15.96 -7.81
CA MET A 451 -9.73 15.70 -6.83
C MET A 451 -10.19 14.64 -5.82
N VAL A 452 -9.40 13.60 -5.59
CA VAL A 452 -9.64 12.63 -4.51
C VAL A 452 -8.41 12.58 -3.61
N CYS A 453 -8.52 13.11 -2.40
CA CYS A 453 -7.44 13.13 -1.42
C CYS A 453 -7.62 12.01 -0.38
N LEU A 454 -6.66 11.08 -0.34
CA LEU A 454 -6.59 9.99 0.62
C LEU A 454 -5.59 10.35 1.72
N SER A 455 -5.99 10.24 2.98
CA SER A 455 -5.15 10.67 4.09
C SER A 455 -5.35 9.81 5.34
N ALA A 456 -4.39 9.89 6.27
CA ALA A 456 -4.54 9.35 7.62
C ALA A 456 -5.58 10.15 8.41
N ILE A 457 -6.07 9.60 9.53
CA ILE A 457 -6.98 10.33 10.43
C ILE A 457 -6.31 11.63 10.91
N PHE A 458 -7.09 12.70 10.87
CA PHE A 458 -6.75 14.00 11.43
C PHE A 458 -7.52 14.26 12.72
N THR A 459 -7.03 15.21 13.52
CA THR A 459 -7.83 15.76 14.61
C THR A 459 -8.93 16.63 14.00
N GLU A 460 -10.17 16.42 14.42
CA GLU A 460 -11.31 17.26 14.02
C GLU A 460 -11.10 18.72 14.49
N GLY A 461 -11.58 19.69 13.71
CA GLY A 461 -11.51 21.13 14.01
C GLY A 461 -11.03 21.99 12.83
N ASP A 462 -10.90 23.30 13.07
CA ASP A 462 -10.64 24.31 12.03
C ASP A 462 -9.51 23.99 11.02
N PRO A 463 -8.35 23.42 11.42
CA PRO A 463 -7.30 23.09 10.45
C PRO A 463 -7.72 21.99 9.46
N PHE A 464 -8.51 21.01 9.91
CA PHE A 464 -9.00 19.93 9.06
C PHE A 464 -10.12 20.42 8.13
N ASP A 465 -11.00 21.29 8.61
CA ASP A 465 -12.05 21.91 7.80
C ASP A 465 -11.44 22.79 6.70
N ALA A 466 -10.43 23.59 7.05
CA ALA A 466 -9.68 24.41 6.11
C ALA A 466 -9.00 23.57 5.01
N PHE A 467 -8.40 22.43 5.39
CA PHE A 467 -7.82 21.48 4.44
C PHE A 467 -8.89 20.88 3.51
N THR A 468 -10.05 20.52 4.07
CA THR A 468 -11.16 19.94 3.30
C THR A 468 -11.69 20.94 2.27
N GLN A 469 -11.96 22.17 2.68
CA GLN A 469 -12.44 23.23 1.79
C GLN A 469 -11.42 23.58 0.71
N TRP A 470 -10.12 23.54 1.03
CA TRP A 470 -9.06 23.76 0.05
C TRP A 470 -9.07 22.71 -1.07
N ILE A 471 -9.06 21.41 -0.74
CA ILE A 471 -9.11 20.34 -1.74
C ILE A 471 -10.42 20.36 -2.55
N ARG A 472 -11.53 20.77 -1.92
CA ARG A 472 -12.84 20.89 -2.58
C ARG A 472 -13.03 22.19 -3.36
N ALA A 473 -12.05 23.08 -3.38
CA ALA A 473 -12.14 24.42 -3.98
C ALA A 473 -13.43 25.17 -3.56
N ASP A 474 -13.73 25.15 -2.25
CA ASP A 474 -14.91 25.78 -1.64
C ASP A 474 -16.28 25.23 -2.07
N LYS A 475 -16.33 24.12 -2.81
CA LYS A 475 -17.60 23.44 -3.09
C LYS A 475 -18.14 22.76 -1.84
N ASP A 476 -19.44 22.91 -1.61
CA ASP A 476 -20.17 22.28 -0.51
C ASP A 476 -19.91 20.77 -0.45
N GLY A 477 -19.73 20.24 0.76
CA GLY A 477 -19.64 18.81 1.03
C GLY A 477 -18.62 18.47 2.13
N GLU A 478 -18.83 17.33 2.76
CA GLU A 478 -18.09 16.92 3.96
C GLU A 478 -16.97 15.92 3.63
N ALA A 479 -15.92 15.95 4.45
CA ALA A 479 -14.89 14.92 4.42
C ALA A 479 -15.41 13.60 5.00
N ILE A 480 -14.88 12.49 4.50
CA ILE A 480 -15.21 11.15 4.97
C ILE A 480 -14.17 10.76 6.02
N GLN A 481 -14.61 10.62 7.27
CA GLN A 481 -13.77 10.12 8.37
C GLN A 481 -14.35 8.85 8.97
N SER A 482 -13.47 7.89 9.32
CA SER A 482 -13.87 6.72 10.10
C SER A 482 -12.72 6.28 10.99
N LYS A 483 -13.04 5.93 12.25
CA LYS A 483 -12.07 5.37 13.21
C LYS A 483 -11.95 3.85 13.10
N TRP A 484 -12.74 3.22 12.23
CA TRP A 484 -12.80 1.77 12.06
C TRP A 484 -11.47 1.22 11.52
N ARG A 485 -11.01 0.12 12.12
CA ARG A 485 -9.82 -0.64 11.71
C ARG A 485 -10.17 -2.13 11.63
N PRO A 486 -9.60 -2.88 10.67
CA PRO A 486 -9.83 -4.31 10.56
C PRO A 486 -9.18 -5.10 11.70
N THR A 487 -8.13 -4.58 12.35
CA THR A 487 -7.36 -5.28 13.40
C THR A 487 -7.34 -4.47 14.70
N ARG A 488 -7.28 -5.17 15.84
CA ARG A 488 -7.09 -4.53 17.16
C ARG A 488 -5.63 -4.18 17.35
N GLN A 489 -5.32 -3.03 17.95
CA GLN A 489 -3.95 -2.67 18.30
C GLN A 489 -3.70 -2.79 19.80
N ARG A 490 -2.57 -3.39 20.19
CA ARG A 490 -2.22 -3.71 21.58
C ARG A 490 -0.85 -3.15 21.95
N PRO A 491 -0.78 -2.03 22.70
CA PRO A 491 0.46 -1.58 23.32
C PRO A 491 0.92 -2.60 24.37
N ALA A 492 2.23 -2.84 24.40
CA ALA A 492 2.85 -3.75 25.35
C ALA A 492 4.20 -3.23 25.87
N THR A 493 4.57 -3.65 27.07
CA THR A 493 5.90 -3.47 27.64
C THR A 493 6.51 -4.83 27.96
N LEU A 494 7.82 -4.98 27.76
CA LEU A 494 8.54 -6.22 28.08
C LEU A 494 9.66 -5.90 29.06
N GLU A 495 9.44 -6.17 30.33
CA GLU A 495 10.35 -5.84 31.42
C GLU A 495 11.17 -7.05 31.85
N TRP A 496 12.49 -6.93 31.89
CA TRP A 496 13.35 -7.95 32.50
C TRP A 496 13.32 -7.86 34.03
N LYS A 497 12.93 -8.95 34.69
CA LYS A 497 12.90 -9.10 36.15
C LYS A 497 13.78 -10.29 36.56
N PRO A 498 14.12 -10.46 37.86
CA PRO A 498 14.95 -11.59 38.32
C PRO A 498 14.39 -12.98 37.96
N THR A 499 13.09 -13.10 37.71
CA THR A 499 12.43 -14.35 37.32
C THR A 499 12.31 -14.53 35.80
N GLY A 500 12.89 -13.62 35.00
CA GLY A 500 12.82 -13.61 33.54
C GLY A 500 12.12 -12.36 32.97
N GLY A 501 11.83 -12.37 31.67
CA GLY A 501 11.13 -11.30 30.97
C GLY A 501 9.62 -11.39 31.17
N TRP A 502 9.01 -10.31 31.66
CA TRP A 502 7.58 -10.14 31.87
C TRP A 502 7.00 -9.29 30.75
N LEU A 503 6.02 -9.85 30.04
CA LEU A 503 5.34 -9.15 28.97
C LEU A 503 4.00 -8.64 29.47
N GLU A 504 3.78 -7.34 29.42
CA GLU A 504 2.60 -6.67 29.94
C GLU A 504 1.83 -5.99 28.81
N TYR A 505 0.50 -6.10 28.81
CA TYR A 505 -0.41 -5.52 27.81
C TYR A 505 -1.55 -4.77 28.47
N GLN A 506 -2.13 -3.83 27.72
CA GLN A 506 -3.39 -3.18 28.08
C GLN A 506 -4.56 -3.82 27.31
N VAL A 507 -5.56 -4.31 28.05
CA VAL A 507 -6.77 -4.96 27.51
C VAL A 507 -7.99 -4.29 28.12
N SER A 508 -8.71 -3.48 27.33
CA SER A 508 -9.92 -2.80 27.79
C SER A 508 -9.74 -1.99 29.09
N GLY A 509 -8.56 -1.40 29.28
CA GLY A 509 -8.20 -0.63 30.48
C GLY A 509 -7.66 -1.45 31.66
N GLU A 510 -7.47 -2.76 31.48
CA GLU A 510 -6.78 -3.61 32.44
C GLU A 510 -5.35 -3.94 32.00
N THR A 511 -4.45 -3.99 32.98
CA THR A 511 -3.08 -4.45 32.80
C THR A 511 -3.01 -5.97 32.97
N VAL A 512 -2.47 -6.67 31.98
CA VAL A 512 -2.32 -8.13 31.96
C VAL A 512 -0.86 -8.47 31.76
N PHE A 513 -0.36 -9.50 32.43
CA PHE A 513 1.03 -9.93 32.29
C PHE A 513 1.18 -11.42 31.98
N VAL A 514 2.16 -11.73 31.13
CA VAL A 514 2.71 -13.07 30.90
C VAL A 514 4.06 -13.14 31.62
N PRO A 515 4.13 -13.78 32.79
CA PRO A 515 5.40 -13.97 33.48
C PRO A 515 6.26 -14.98 32.72
N ARG A 516 7.58 -14.86 32.83
CA ARG A 516 8.55 -15.74 32.16
C ARG A 516 8.27 -15.89 30.65
N PHE A 517 7.81 -14.81 30.01
CA PHE A 517 7.63 -14.78 28.55
C PHE A 517 8.96 -15.07 27.84
N ILE A 518 10.05 -14.54 28.39
CA ILE A 518 11.42 -14.87 28.03
C ILE A 518 12.12 -15.41 29.26
N GLU A 519 12.70 -16.60 29.15
CA GLU A 519 13.47 -17.23 30.22
C GLU A 519 14.98 -17.01 30.02
N GLU A 520 15.72 -17.00 31.13
CA GLU A 520 17.17 -16.99 31.09
C GLU A 520 17.66 -18.32 30.50
N GLN A 521 18.43 -18.24 29.43
CA GLN A 521 19.04 -19.40 28.78
C GLN A 521 20.46 -19.63 29.28
N PRO A 522 20.86 -20.90 29.42
CA PRO A 522 22.22 -21.24 29.84
C PRO A 522 23.26 -20.81 28.80
N LYS A 523 24.50 -20.76 29.26
CA LYS A 523 25.67 -20.40 28.47
C LYS A 523 25.83 -21.41 27.32
N ARG A 524 25.83 -20.93 26.07
CA ARG A 524 26.16 -21.72 24.88
C ARG A 524 27.57 -21.38 24.38
N LYS A 525 27.99 -22.02 23.28
CA LYS A 525 29.32 -21.91 22.65
C LYS A 525 29.93 -20.51 22.80
N GLN A 526 31.20 -20.45 23.20
CA GLN A 526 32.02 -19.20 23.26
C GLN A 526 31.47 -18.08 24.18
N ARG A 527 30.46 -18.34 25.02
CA ARG A 527 29.84 -17.33 25.90
C ARG A 527 30.08 -17.64 27.37
N HIS A 528 30.47 -16.61 28.14
CA HIS A 528 30.71 -16.70 29.59
C HIS A 528 29.51 -16.24 30.42
N ASN A 529 28.69 -15.31 29.89
CA ASN A 529 27.45 -14.75 30.42
C ASN A 529 26.21 -15.66 30.26
N ALA A 530 25.24 -15.67 31.19
CA ALA A 530 23.87 -16.12 30.88
C ALA A 530 23.22 -15.20 29.81
N PHE A 531 22.09 -15.58 29.23
CA PHE A 531 21.40 -14.82 28.18
C PHE A 531 19.91 -14.66 28.52
N PRO A 532 19.30 -13.48 28.32
CA PRO A 532 19.86 -12.17 27.96
C PRO A 532 20.53 -11.44 29.15
N GLN A 533 21.47 -10.52 28.88
CA GLN A 533 22.14 -9.70 29.92
C GLN A 533 21.90 -8.20 29.84
N ASN A 534 21.36 -7.74 28.72
CA ASN A 534 21.13 -6.33 28.48
C ASN A 534 19.94 -6.16 27.54
N ARG A 535 19.49 -4.92 27.37
CA ARG A 535 18.32 -4.60 26.56
C ARG A 535 18.42 -5.09 25.11
N ASN A 536 19.58 -5.00 24.47
CA ASN A 536 19.73 -5.43 23.07
C ASN A 536 19.58 -6.95 22.92
N GLU A 537 20.06 -7.71 23.90
CA GLU A 537 19.86 -9.16 23.95
C GLU A 537 18.41 -9.52 24.31
N LEU A 538 17.76 -8.75 25.19
CA LEU A 538 16.34 -8.91 25.48
C LEU A 538 15.49 -8.67 24.22
N ILE A 539 15.81 -7.64 23.44
CA ILE A 539 15.17 -7.33 22.16
C ILE A 539 15.30 -8.52 21.20
N PHE A 540 16.50 -9.09 21.07
CA PHE A 540 16.72 -10.29 20.26
C PHE A 540 15.85 -11.45 20.74
N ALA A 541 15.86 -11.72 22.04
CA ALA A 541 15.08 -12.80 22.64
C ALA A 541 13.57 -12.60 22.39
N ALA A 542 13.09 -11.35 22.45
CA ALA A 542 11.72 -11.00 22.14
C ALA A 542 11.37 -11.27 20.67
N VAL A 543 12.22 -10.84 19.72
CA VAL A 543 12.02 -11.13 18.29
C VAL A 543 11.93 -12.64 18.06
N GLN A 544 12.85 -13.41 18.64
CA GLN A 544 12.84 -14.86 18.52
C GLN A 544 11.57 -15.47 19.13
N LYS A 545 11.16 -15.02 20.32
CA LYS A 545 10.00 -15.56 21.02
C LYS A 545 8.70 -15.28 20.26
N PHE A 546 8.49 -14.05 19.80
CA PHE A 546 7.30 -13.72 19.00
C PHE A 546 7.28 -14.45 17.65
N HIS A 547 8.43 -14.64 17.00
CA HIS A 547 8.51 -15.42 15.78
C HIS A 547 8.16 -16.91 16.03
N GLN A 548 8.66 -17.50 17.13
CA GLN A 548 8.28 -18.86 17.54
C GLN A 548 6.79 -18.99 17.85
N ASP A 549 6.15 -17.92 18.32
CA ASP A 549 4.70 -17.86 18.53
C ASP A 549 3.91 -17.60 17.22
N GLY A 550 4.57 -17.68 16.05
CA GLY A 550 3.96 -17.60 14.73
C GLY A 550 3.83 -16.20 14.14
N HIS A 551 4.39 -15.16 14.80
CA HIS A 551 4.25 -13.78 14.33
C HIS A 551 5.35 -13.37 13.33
N ALA A 552 4.96 -12.58 12.33
CA ALA A 552 5.92 -11.75 11.61
C ALA A 552 6.33 -10.55 12.48
N VAL A 553 7.63 -10.29 12.60
CA VAL A 553 8.19 -9.34 13.58
C VAL A 553 9.01 -8.25 12.88
N LEU A 554 8.71 -7.00 13.21
CA LEU A 554 9.50 -5.82 12.84
C LEU A 554 10.24 -5.26 14.05
N LEU A 555 11.56 -5.28 14.02
CA LEU A 555 12.42 -4.54 14.93
C LEU A 555 12.65 -3.13 14.40
N TYR A 556 12.02 -2.15 15.04
CA TYR A 556 12.14 -0.74 14.70
C TYR A 556 13.34 -0.09 15.41
N CYS A 557 14.19 0.59 14.62
CA CYS A 557 15.36 1.31 15.07
C CYS A 557 15.28 2.80 14.67
N PRO A 558 15.26 3.76 15.62
CA PRO A 558 15.19 5.18 15.26
C PRO A 558 16.38 5.68 14.41
N LEU A 559 17.54 5.03 14.54
CA LEU A 559 18.78 5.35 13.84
C LEU A 559 19.16 4.26 12.85
N ARG A 560 19.65 4.66 11.68
CA ARG A 560 20.11 3.76 10.62
C ARG A 560 21.29 2.90 11.08
N THR A 561 22.26 3.49 11.77
CA THR A 561 23.43 2.78 12.32
C THR A 561 23.04 1.70 13.33
N SER A 562 21.92 1.89 14.05
CA SER A 562 21.39 0.89 14.97
C SER A 562 20.80 -0.32 14.24
N VAL A 563 20.34 -0.18 12.99
CA VAL A 563 19.82 -1.29 12.18
C VAL A 563 20.93 -2.31 11.91
N GLU A 564 22.07 -1.86 11.36
CA GLU A 564 23.20 -2.74 11.06
C GLU A 564 23.84 -3.30 12.33
N THR A 565 23.90 -2.50 13.40
CA THR A 565 24.39 -2.95 14.72
C THR A 565 23.51 -4.07 15.28
N ALA A 566 22.18 -3.92 15.18
CA ALA A 566 21.25 -4.97 15.57
C ALA A 566 21.43 -6.22 14.70
N ALA A 567 21.48 -6.08 13.37
CA ALA A 567 21.72 -7.21 12.47
C ALA A 567 23.03 -7.95 12.79
N ALA A 568 24.12 -7.24 13.06
CA ALA A 568 25.40 -7.82 13.46
C ALA A 568 25.31 -8.58 14.79
N LEU A 569 24.50 -8.09 15.76
CA LEU A 569 24.22 -8.82 16.99
C LEU A 569 23.47 -10.12 16.72
N PHE A 570 22.48 -10.11 15.82
CA PHE A 570 21.76 -11.32 15.42
C PHE A 570 22.71 -12.36 14.79
N LEU A 571 23.59 -11.94 13.88
CA LEU A 571 24.62 -12.80 13.28
C LEU A 571 25.58 -13.39 14.33
N LYS A 572 26.01 -12.57 15.31
CA LYS A 572 26.86 -13.02 16.42
C LYS A 572 26.16 -14.08 17.27
N LEU A 573 24.90 -13.85 17.65
CA LEU A 573 24.12 -14.77 18.47
C LEU A 573 23.75 -16.05 17.72
N ALA A 574 23.53 -15.98 16.40
CA ALA A 574 23.38 -17.15 15.54
C ALA A 574 24.66 -18.02 15.55
N LYS A 575 25.85 -17.42 15.41
CA LYS A 575 27.14 -18.14 15.51
C LYS A 575 27.35 -18.79 16.90
N GLN A 576 26.81 -18.18 17.95
CA GLN A 576 26.83 -18.74 19.31
C GLN A 576 25.78 -19.85 19.54
N GLY A 577 24.90 -20.08 18.57
CA GLY A 577 23.87 -21.13 18.60
C GLY A 577 22.59 -20.72 19.33
N TYR A 578 22.29 -19.42 19.45
CA TYR A 578 21.03 -18.93 20.02
C TYR A 578 19.92 -18.79 18.96
N VAL A 579 20.27 -18.72 17.67
CA VAL A 579 19.31 -18.60 16.55
C VAL A 579 19.65 -19.59 15.45
N GLN A 580 18.60 -20.16 14.86
CA GLN A 580 18.63 -20.93 13.61
C GLN A 580 18.15 -20.05 12.45
N SER A 581 18.20 -20.55 11.22
CA SER A 581 17.60 -19.84 10.09
C SER A 581 16.11 -19.58 10.35
N TYR A 582 15.64 -18.37 10.04
CA TYR A 582 14.22 -18.02 10.01
C TYR A 582 13.54 -18.42 8.68
N LEU A 583 14.30 -18.94 7.72
CA LEU A 583 13.80 -19.42 6.43
C LEU A 583 13.35 -20.88 6.52
N THR A 584 12.21 -21.18 5.91
CA THR A 584 11.84 -22.54 5.52
C THR A 584 12.66 -22.97 4.29
N PRO A 585 12.76 -24.29 3.98
CA PRO A 585 13.44 -24.77 2.78
C PRO A 585 12.91 -24.12 1.49
N GLU A 586 11.59 -23.93 1.40
CA GLU A 586 10.91 -23.30 0.26
C GLU A 586 11.32 -21.83 0.16
N SER A 587 11.19 -21.09 1.26
CA SER A 587 11.57 -19.67 1.35
C SER A 587 13.04 -19.42 1.00
N ALA A 588 13.93 -20.37 1.31
CA ALA A 588 15.35 -20.26 1.00
C ALA A 588 15.65 -20.27 -0.51
N SER A 589 14.81 -20.89 -1.33
CA SER A 589 14.95 -20.89 -2.79
C SER A 589 14.57 -19.55 -3.42
N GLU A 590 13.64 -18.81 -2.80
CA GLU A 590 13.08 -17.57 -3.33
C GLU A 590 13.97 -16.33 -3.13
N ILE A 591 14.91 -16.37 -2.17
CA ILE A 591 15.77 -15.21 -1.87
C ILE A 591 16.96 -15.05 -2.83
N GLY A 592 17.18 -15.99 -3.76
CA GLY A 592 18.34 -16.03 -4.65
C GLY A 592 18.52 -14.72 -5.43
N LYS A 593 17.42 -14.17 -5.96
CA LYS A 593 17.41 -12.88 -6.68
C LYS A 593 17.90 -11.72 -5.81
N ALA A 594 17.36 -11.59 -4.60
CA ALA A 594 17.75 -10.53 -3.67
C ALA A 594 19.23 -10.64 -3.25
N ILE A 595 19.74 -11.87 -3.08
CA ILE A 595 21.16 -12.11 -2.80
C ILE A 595 22.02 -11.62 -3.97
N ARG A 596 21.71 -12.00 -5.21
CA ARG A 596 22.50 -11.60 -6.39
C ARG A 596 22.59 -10.09 -6.54
N ILE A 597 21.45 -9.38 -6.49
CA ILE A 597 21.40 -7.92 -6.57
C ILE A 597 22.17 -7.29 -5.40
N GLY A 598 21.99 -7.83 -4.19
CA GLY A 598 22.69 -7.36 -3.01
C GLY A 598 24.21 -7.55 -3.08
N GLU A 599 24.68 -8.67 -3.64
CA GLU A 599 26.11 -8.97 -3.80
C GLU A 599 26.78 -8.10 -4.86
N GLU A 600 26.10 -7.78 -5.97
CA GLU A 600 26.59 -6.85 -6.98
C GLU A 600 26.88 -5.47 -6.35
N TRP A 601 25.95 -4.98 -5.52
CA TRP A 601 26.03 -3.64 -4.94
C TRP A 601 26.87 -3.54 -3.66
N LEU A 602 26.71 -4.48 -2.71
CA LEU A 602 27.29 -4.41 -1.36
C LEU A 602 28.43 -5.41 -1.13
N GLY A 603 28.53 -6.44 -1.96
CA GLY A 603 29.43 -7.58 -1.75
C GLY A 603 28.88 -8.63 -0.76
N ALA A 604 29.32 -9.88 -0.93
CA ALA A 604 28.82 -11.04 -0.19
C ALA A 604 29.05 -11.00 1.34
N ASN A 605 30.03 -10.21 1.80
CA ASN A 605 30.38 -10.11 3.23
C ASN A 605 29.61 -9.02 3.98
N HIS A 606 28.78 -8.24 3.29
CA HIS A 606 28.02 -7.17 3.94
C HIS A 606 27.00 -7.74 4.93
N VAL A 607 26.80 -7.05 6.06
CA VAL A 607 25.92 -7.50 7.17
C VAL A 607 24.50 -7.78 6.68
N ALA A 608 23.95 -6.92 5.81
CA ALA A 608 22.61 -7.11 5.23
C ALA A 608 22.47 -8.41 4.43
N ILE A 609 23.52 -8.82 3.70
CA ILE A 609 23.51 -10.05 2.88
C ILE A 609 23.65 -11.28 3.78
N GLN A 610 24.53 -11.22 4.78
CA GLN A 610 24.67 -12.29 5.76
C GLN A 610 23.38 -12.48 6.59
N ALA A 611 22.70 -11.38 6.95
CA ALA A 611 21.44 -11.41 7.65
C ALA A 611 20.30 -11.98 6.78
N LEU A 612 20.25 -11.63 5.50
CA LEU A 612 19.28 -12.17 4.55
C LEU A 612 19.40 -13.70 4.43
N ARG A 613 20.63 -14.24 4.43
CA ARG A 613 20.87 -15.70 4.44
C ARG A 613 20.35 -16.41 5.69
N LEU A 614 20.08 -15.69 6.78
CA LEU A 614 19.39 -16.21 7.97
C LEU A 614 17.88 -15.95 7.95
N GLY A 615 17.33 -15.33 6.89
CA GLY A 615 15.92 -14.93 6.82
C GLY A 615 15.59 -13.60 7.48
N ILE A 616 16.59 -12.74 7.72
CA ILE A 616 16.39 -11.43 8.34
C ILE A 616 16.48 -10.33 7.28
N ALA A 617 15.39 -9.62 7.06
CA ALA A 617 15.36 -8.44 6.19
C ALA A 617 16.00 -7.23 6.89
N VAL A 618 17.09 -6.70 6.34
CA VAL A 618 17.71 -5.45 6.82
C VAL A 618 17.27 -4.30 5.92
N HIS A 619 16.66 -3.25 6.49
CA HIS A 619 16.09 -2.16 5.69
C HIS A 619 16.41 -0.77 6.25
N HIS A 620 17.15 0.04 5.49
CA HIS A 620 17.30 1.47 5.73
C HIS A 620 17.63 2.20 4.43
N GLY A 621 17.32 3.49 4.36
CA GLY A 621 17.46 4.30 3.13
C GLY A 621 18.89 4.60 2.63
N GLN A 622 19.92 3.91 3.13
CA GLN A 622 21.28 3.95 2.55
C GLN A 622 21.63 2.66 1.80
N LEU A 623 20.81 1.62 1.91
CA LEU A 623 20.98 0.41 1.12
C LEU A 623 20.59 0.64 -0.35
N PRO A 624 21.15 -0.14 -1.29
CA PRO A 624 20.78 -0.14 -2.70
C PRO A 624 19.27 -0.18 -2.91
N ARG A 625 18.69 0.78 -3.64
CA ARG A 625 17.26 0.76 -3.98
C ARG A 625 16.83 -0.51 -4.71
N PRO A 626 17.60 -1.04 -5.69
CA PRO A 626 17.29 -2.33 -6.30
C PRO A 626 17.22 -3.47 -5.27
N PHE A 627 18.14 -3.50 -4.29
CA PHE A 627 18.13 -4.50 -3.22
C PHE A 627 16.91 -4.33 -2.29
N LEU A 628 16.61 -3.10 -1.87
CA LEU A 628 15.46 -2.83 -1.00
C LEU A 628 14.13 -3.21 -1.66
N ALA A 629 13.98 -3.00 -2.97
CA ALA A 629 12.78 -3.38 -3.71
C ALA A 629 12.52 -4.89 -3.64
N GLU A 630 13.56 -5.71 -3.78
CA GLU A 630 13.44 -7.17 -3.63
C GLU A 630 13.16 -7.58 -2.18
N ILE A 631 13.81 -6.97 -1.20
CA ILE A 631 13.52 -7.21 0.23
C ILE A 631 12.05 -6.89 0.54
N GLU A 632 11.53 -5.77 0.03
CA GLU A 632 10.14 -5.36 0.21
C GLU A 632 9.17 -6.34 -0.48
N ALA A 633 9.51 -6.86 -1.66
CA ALA A 633 8.72 -7.89 -2.35
C ALA A 633 8.67 -9.20 -1.54
N LEU A 634 9.80 -9.65 -1.01
CA LEU A 634 9.90 -10.86 -0.18
C LEU A 634 9.13 -10.71 1.15
N LEU A 635 9.16 -9.54 1.78
CA LEU A 635 8.36 -9.24 2.97
C LEU A 635 6.86 -9.25 2.66
N ARG A 636 6.44 -8.70 1.51
CA ARG A 636 5.03 -8.69 1.09
C ARG A 636 4.48 -10.10 0.89
N ARG A 637 5.26 -10.96 0.22
CA ARG A 637 5.00 -12.38 -0.03
C ARG A 637 5.18 -13.27 1.20
N ARG A 638 5.70 -12.74 2.31
CA ARG A 638 5.99 -13.45 3.57
C ARG A 638 7.05 -14.55 3.49
N VAL A 639 7.88 -14.52 2.45
CA VAL A 639 9.13 -15.30 2.41
C VAL A 639 10.05 -14.88 3.55
N LEU A 640 10.08 -13.56 3.82
CA LEU A 640 10.75 -12.99 5.00
C LEU A 640 9.70 -12.58 6.02
N THR A 641 9.85 -13.05 7.26
CA THR A 641 8.93 -12.78 8.37
C THR A 641 9.58 -11.97 9.51
N VAL A 642 10.91 -11.80 9.48
CA VAL A 642 11.65 -10.98 10.43
C VAL A 642 12.33 -9.83 9.70
N ALA A 643 12.08 -8.60 10.14
CA ALA A 643 12.70 -7.41 9.58
C ALA A 643 13.32 -6.53 10.67
N ILE A 644 14.46 -5.91 10.36
CA ILE A 644 15.10 -4.87 11.17
C ILE A 644 15.14 -3.61 10.32
N SER A 645 14.47 -2.54 10.78
CA SER A 645 14.37 -1.34 9.96
C SER A 645 14.41 -0.03 10.71
N SER A 646 14.83 1.00 9.97
CA SER A 646 14.70 2.41 10.34
C SER A 646 13.31 2.97 10.03
N PRO A 647 13.01 4.27 10.29
CA PRO A 647 11.72 4.88 9.92
C PRO A 647 11.34 4.74 8.44
N THR A 648 12.30 4.44 7.56
CA THR A 648 12.09 4.33 6.11
C THR A 648 11.17 3.19 5.69
N LEU A 649 11.18 2.05 6.38
CA LEU A 649 10.19 1.00 6.08
C LEU A 649 8.82 1.39 6.60
N ALA A 650 8.77 2.15 7.71
CA ALA A 650 7.55 2.67 8.28
C ALA A 650 6.92 3.82 7.47
N GLN A 651 7.60 4.31 6.42
CA GLN A 651 7.17 5.41 5.58
C GLN A 651 7.26 4.97 4.11
N GLY A 652 6.18 4.41 3.54
CA GLY A 652 6.04 4.32 2.08
C GLY A 652 5.82 2.97 1.41
N VAL A 653 5.55 1.88 2.13
CA VAL A 653 5.10 0.61 1.52
C VAL A 653 4.00 0.01 2.39
N ASP A 654 2.97 -0.65 1.86
CA ASP A 654 1.97 -1.37 2.66
C ASP A 654 2.55 -2.70 3.17
N LEU A 655 3.43 -2.58 4.17
CA LEU A 655 4.06 -3.69 4.86
C LEU A 655 3.60 -3.66 6.31
N SER A 656 2.72 -4.59 6.63
CA SER A 656 2.16 -4.78 7.96
C SER A 656 2.78 -6.00 8.65
N PHE A 657 3.11 -5.84 9.92
CA PHE A 657 3.68 -6.88 10.77
C PHE A 657 2.72 -7.21 11.91
N GLY A 658 2.68 -8.47 12.36
CA GLY A 658 1.89 -8.86 13.53
C GLY A 658 2.45 -8.25 14.81
N VAL A 659 3.79 -8.15 14.89
CA VAL A 659 4.49 -7.60 16.05
C VAL A 659 5.50 -6.54 15.63
N LEU A 660 5.52 -5.41 16.35
CA LEU A 660 6.52 -4.35 16.27
C LEU A 660 7.27 -4.25 17.59
N ILE A 661 8.60 -4.19 17.54
CA ILE A 661 9.44 -4.04 18.74
C ILE A 661 10.29 -2.78 18.60
N PHE A 662 10.22 -1.88 19.57
CA PHE A 662 11.02 -0.66 19.59
C PHE A 662 12.40 -0.93 20.20
N SER A 663 13.49 -0.71 19.45
CA SER A 663 14.84 -0.75 20.05
C SER A 663 15.15 0.49 20.92
N SER A 664 14.49 1.61 20.61
CA SER A 664 14.55 2.87 21.34
C SER A 664 13.38 3.78 20.91
N LEU A 665 12.95 4.70 21.79
CA LEU A 665 12.04 5.81 21.47
C LEU A 665 12.79 7.12 21.17
N TRP A 666 14.10 7.15 21.42
CA TRP A 666 14.95 8.33 21.26
C TRP A 666 15.74 8.30 19.97
N ARG A 667 15.83 9.47 19.33
CA ARG A 667 16.65 9.75 18.17
C ARG A 667 17.51 10.97 18.47
N ASN A 668 18.83 10.80 18.49
CA ASN A 668 19.79 11.88 18.83
C ASN A 668 19.49 12.61 20.15
N GLY A 669 18.98 11.87 21.15
CA GLY A 669 18.65 12.42 22.48
C GLY A 669 17.21 12.96 22.61
N GLU A 670 16.49 13.13 21.51
CA GLU A 670 15.10 13.60 21.52
C GLU A 670 14.12 12.43 21.41
N VAL A 671 13.00 12.51 22.12
CA VAL A 671 11.90 11.54 21.98
C VAL A 671 11.25 11.73 20.60
N MET A 672 10.90 10.63 19.95
CA MET A 672 10.15 10.63 18.71
C MET A 672 8.87 11.48 18.79
N LYS A 673 8.50 12.14 17.70
CA LYS A 673 7.25 12.92 17.64
C LYS A 673 6.03 12.00 17.54
N PRO A 674 4.85 12.37 18.10
CA PRO A 674 3.62 11.57 18.00
C PRO A 674 3.22 11.22 16.55
N LYS A 675 3.39 12.12 15.58
CA LYS A 675 3.15 11.86 14.13
C LYS A 675 4.00 10.70 13.61
N GLU A 676 5.28 10.64 13.99
CA GLU A 676 6.19 9.56 13.59
C GLU A 676 5.80 8.25 14.28
N PHE A 677 5.49 8.29 15.58
CA PHE A 677 5.04 7.12 16.32
C PHE A 677 3.77 6.51 15.72
N ALA A 678 2.76 7.34 15.44
CA ALA A 678 1.50 6.95 14.80
C ALA A 678 1.70 6.28 13.43
N ASN A 679 2.64 6.78 12.62
CA ASN A 679 3.01 6.17 11.34
C ASN A 679 3.58 4.76 11.50
N VAL A 680 4.45 4.57 12.50
CA VAL A 680 5.11 3.28 12.74
C VAL A 680 4.10 2.27 13.30
N VAL A 681 3.36 2.62 14.35
CA VAL A 681 2.38 1.70 14.96
C VAL A 681 1.18 1.44 14.05
N GLY A 682 0.85 2.34 13.13
CA GLY A 682 -0.24 2.16 12.16
C GLY A 682 -0.07 0.96 11.23
N ARG A 683 1.14 0.39 11.15
CA ARG A 683 1.50 -0.79 10.34
C ARG A 683 1.45 -2.10 11.11
N VAL A 684 0.96 -2.07 12.34
CA VAL A 684 0.92 -3.24 13.20
C VAL A 684 -0.47 -3.84 13.15
N GLY A 685 -0.54 -5.12 12.80
CA GLY A 685 -1.75 -5.90 12.60
C GLY A 685 -2.22 -5.89 11.14
N ARG A 686 -1.96 -6.98 10.41
CA ARG A 686 -2.33 -7.16 9.01
C ARG A 686 -3.78 -7.63 8.87
N ALA A 687 -4.57 -6.96 8.04
CA ALA A 687 -5.90 -7.44 7.65
C ALA A 687 -5.81 -8.84 7.02
N PHE A 688 -6.79 -9.70 7.31
CA PHE A 688 -6.86 -11.10 6.85
C PHE A 688 -5.74 -12.01 7.34
N VAL A 689 -4.91 -11.57 8.30
CA VAL A 689 -3.96 -12.47 8.95
C VAL A 689 -3.92 -12.30 10.46
N ASP A 690 -3.75 -11.07 10.92
CA ASP A 690 -3.66 -10.80 12.35
C ASP A 690 -5.04 -10.43 12.89
N LEU A 691 -5.40 -10.98 14.04
CA LEU A 691 -6.51 -10.45 14.85
C LEU A 691 -6.08 -9.24 15.68
N ASP A 692 -4.81 -9.27 16.11
CA ASP A 692 -4.21 -8.30 17.01
C ASP A 692 -2.84 -7.89 16.49
N GLY A 693 -2.62 -6.60 16.32
CA GLY A 693 -1.32 -6.00 16.11
C GLY A 693 -0.69 -5.59 17.43
N ILE A 694 0.47 -6.15 17.76
CA ILE A 694 1.16 -5.93 19.03
C ILE A 694 2.37 -5.01 18.82
N TYR A 695 2.50 -3.95 19.62
CA TYR A 695 3.73 -3.15 19.62
C TYR A 695 4.34 -3.04 21.02
N VAL A 696 5.63 -3.37 21.12
CA VAL A 696 6.31 -3.69 22.37
C VAL A 696 7.47 -2.74 22.62
N LEU A 697 7.57 -2.22 23.85
CA LEU A 697 8.79 -1.58 24.37
C LEU A 697 9.52 -2.52 25.34
N PRO A 698 10.70 -3.07 24.96
CA PRO A 698 11.56 -3.81 25.87
C PRO A 698 12.34 -2.90 26.82
N VAL A 699 12.43 -3.31 28.08
CA VAL A 699 13.05 -2.57 29.19
C VAL A 699 13.89 -3.55 30.02
N HIS A 700 15.17 -3.24 30.22
CA HIS A 700 16.13 -4.05 31.00
C HIS A 700 16.95 -3.15 31.95
N GLU A 701 16.52 -1.91 32.16
CA GLU A 701 17.23 -0.97 33.00
C GLU A 701 17.01 -1.30 34.49
N ASP A 702 18.10 -1.59 35.21
CA ASP A 702 18.07 -1.77 36.67
C ASP A 702 17.83 -0.43 37.40
N ASP A 703 18.22 0.69 36.78
CA ASP A 703 17.99 2.04 37.27
C ASP A 703 16.51 2.43 37.18
N THR A 704 15.90 2.67 38.34
CA THR A 704 14.46 2.91 38.46
C THR A 704 14.02 4.21 37.79
N ASP A 705 14.80 5.29 37.91
CA ASP A 705 14.45 6.59 37.30
C ASP A 705 14.45 6.51 35.76
N THR A 706 15.47 5.87 35.18
CA THR A 706 15.55 5.65 33.74
C THR A 706 14.43 4.75 33.24
N ARG A 707 14.11 3.68 33.98
CA ARG A 707 13.00 2.76 33.68
C ARG A 707 11.67 3.51 33.63
N ASP A 708 11.34 4.23 34.70
CA ASP A 708 10.04 4.91 34.84
C ASP A 708 9.88 6.04 33.82
N LYS A 709 10.97 6.77 33.52
CA LYS A 709 10.99 7.76 32.44
C LYS A 709 10.66 7.13 31.09
N ARG A 710 11.21 5.94 30.77
CA ARG A 710 10.94 5.26 29.49
C ARG A 710 9.48 4.83 29.35
N LEU A 711 8.94 4.23 30.41
CA LEU A 711 7.54 3.80 30.45
C LEU A 711 6.59 4.99 30.34
N SER A 712 6.87 6.09 31.05
CA SER A 712 6.07 7.32 30.99
C SER A 712 6.02 7.92 29.59
N GLU A 713 7.17 8.06 28.92
CA GLU A 713 7.24 8.58 27.55
C GLU A 713 6.53 7.66 26.55
N PHE A 714 6.64 6.34 26.70
CA PHE A 714 5.90 5.38 25.87
C PHE A 714 4.38 5.55 26.02
N HIS A 715 3.89 5.59 27.26
CA HIS A 715 2.47 5.79 27.53
C HIS A 715 1.97 7.15 27.02
N LYS A 716 2.81 8.19 27.10
CA LYS A 716 2.50 9.50 26.51
C LYS A 716 2.36 9.40 24.99
N LEU A 717 3.31 8.79 24.29
CA LEU A 717 3.23 8.58 22.84
C LEU A 717 1.98 7.79 22.43
N VAL A 718 1.63 6.74 23.19
CA VAL A 718 0.41 5.94 22.92
C VAL A 718 -0.87 6.78 23.05
N ARG A 719 -0.92 7.75 23.97
CA ARG A 719 -2.06 8.68 24.11
C ARG A 719 -2.07 9.72 23.00
N ASP A 720 -0.92 10.33 22.72
CA ASP A 720 -0.79 11.48 21.82
C ASP A 720 -0.85 11.08 20.33
N ALA A 721 -0.62 9.81 19.99
CA ALA A 721 -0.65 9.30 18.61
C ALA A 721 -2.03 9.31 17.94
N ARG A 722 -3.10 9.66 18.67
CA ARG A 722 -4.49 9.58 18.20
C ARG A 722 -4.95 10.78 17.35
N GLY A 723 -4.11 11.78 17.12
CA GLY A 723 -4.44 12.95 16.31
C GLY A 723 -3.25 13.52 15.55
N ARG A 724 -3.51 14.16 14.41
CA ARG A 724 -2.52 14.90 13.63
C ARG A 724 -2.96 16.34 13.46
N GLU A 725 -2.03 17.26 13.68
CA GLU A 725 -2.21 18.67 13.32
C GLU A 725 -1.82 18.89 11.86
N LEU A 726 -2.64 19.68 11.16
CA LEU A 726 -2.44 20.13 9.78
C LEU A 726 -2.08 21.61 9.80
N GLU A 727 -1.02 22.00 9.10
CA GLU A 727 -0.62 23.40 8.99
C GLU A 727 0.00 23.66 7.61
N SER A 728 -0.29 24.83 7.02
CA SER A 728 0.24 25.19 5.68
C SER A 728 1.76 25.27 5.71
N GLY A 729 2.41 24.50 4.84
CA GLY A 729 3.84 24.53 4.61
C GLY A 729 4.32 25.88 4.10
N LEU A 730 3.58 26.51 3.20
CA LEU A 730 3.89 27.85 2.70
C LEU A 730 3.82 28.89 3.84
N TYR A 731 2.80 28.80 4.70
CA TYR A 731 2.67 29.69 5.85
C TYR A 731 3.84 29.51 6.81
N LEU A 732 4.16 28.26 7.14
CA LEU A 732 5.28 27.92 8.02
C LEU A 732 6.62 28.38 7.44
N LEU A 733 6.84 28.23 6.13
CA LEU A 733 8.07 28.67 5.46
C LEU A 733 8.29 30.17 5.64
N ILE A 734 7.27 30.98 5.28
CA ILE A 734 7.33 32.44 5.38
C ILE A 734 7.46 32.85 6.86
N HIS A 735 6.69 32.23 7.76
CA HIS A 735 6.73 32.53 9.19
C HIS A 735 8.12 32.28 9.79
N HIS A 736 8.75 31.15 9.47
CA HIS A 736 10.08 30.81 9.98
C HIS A 736 11.16 31.73 9.39
N CYS A 737 11.06 32.07 8.10
CA CYS A 737 11.96 33.03 7.46
C CYS A 737 11.87 34.41 8.15
N LEU A 738 10.64 34.93 8.32
CA LEU A 738 10.39 36.20 9.01
C LEU A 738 10.92 36.21 10.44
N ARG A 739 10.69 35.15 11.24
CA ARG A 739 11.23 35.06 12.60
C ARG A 739 12.75 35.08 12.64
N LYS A 740 13.41 34.39 11.70
CA LYS A 740 14.88 34.39 11.63
C LYS A 740 15.44 35.76 11.24
N LEU A 741 14.82 36.40 10.26
CA LEU A 741 15.15 37.78 9.87
C LEU A 741 14.95 38.73 11.06
N GLN A 742 13.82 38.63 11.75
CA GLN A 742 13.52 39.45 12.93
C GLN A 742 14.60 39.30 14.01
N ASN A 743 14.97 38.07 14.36
CA ASN A 743 16.01 37.79 15.35
C ASN A 743 17.38 38.32 14.94
N LYS A 744 17.70 38.24 13.65
CA LYS A 744 19.00 38.64 13.11
C LYS A 744 19.15 40.16 12.95
N LEU A 745 18.06 40.82 12.56
CA LEU A 745 18.01 42.27 12.35
C LEU A 745 17.67 43.05 13.63
N GLY A 746 17.10 42.39 14.65
CA GLY A 746 16.65 43.04 15.87
C GLY A 746 15.44 43.96 15.69
N ILE A 747 14.68 43.77 14.61
CA ILE A 747 13.54 44.62 14.23
C ILE A 747 12.26 44.14 14.95
N ALA A 748 11.37 45.06 15.31
CA ALA A 748 10.09 44.70 15.90
C ALA A 748 9.15 44.07 14.85
N SER A 749 8.29 43.13 15.27
CA SER A 749 7.31 42.50 14.36
C SER A 749 6.38 43.53 13.69
N SER A 750 6.12 44.67 14.35
CA SER A 750 5.33 45.79 13.81
C SER A 750 5.96 46.47 12.60
N GLU A 751 7.28 46.45 12.48
CA GLU A 751 8.07 47.13 11.43
C GLU A 751 8.48 46.17 10.31
N MET A 752 8.24 44.87 10.49
CA MET A 752 8.73 43.84 9.59
C MET A 752 8.17 43.96 8.17
N ALA A 753 6.86 44.21 8.02
CA ALA A 753 6.22 44.39 6.71
C ALA A 753 6.86 45.54 5.89
N GLU A 754 7.11 46.69 6.52
CA GLU A 754 7.74 47.83 5.86
C GLU A 754 9.18 47.52 5.46
N TYR A 755 9.92 46.83 6.33
CA TYR A 755 11.30 46.42 6.03
C TYR A 755 11.36 45.46 4.82
N VAL A 756 10.59 44.37 4.82
CA VAL A 756 10.66 43.36 3.73
C VAL A 756 10.20 43.91 2.39
N LEU A 757 9.33 44.92 2.34
CA LEU A 757 8.94 45.56 1.09
C LEU A 757 10.04 46.44 0.50
N ASN A 758 10.91 47.02 1.33
CA ASN A 758 11.89 48.01 0.90
C ASN A 758 13.35 47.52 0.89
N GLN A 759 13.66 46.42 1.58
CA GLN A 759 15.05 45.98 1.84
C GLN A 759 15.35 44.54 1.37
N GLN A 760 14.70 44.07 0.30
CA GLN A 760 14.98 42.74 -0.30
C GLN A 760 16.45 42.51 -0.67
N PRO A 761 17.19 43.49 -1.24
CA PRO A 761 18.63 43.31 -1.51
C PRO A 761 19.45 43.03 -0.23
N ALA A 762 19.12 43.66 0.89
CA ALA A 762 19.79 43.42 2.17
C ALA A 762 19.49 42.02 2.72
N ILE A 763 18.28 41.49 2.45
CA ILE A 763 17.90 40.12 2.80
C ILE A 763 18.75 39.10 2.02
N ASP A 764 18.97 39.33 0.72
CA ASP A 764 19.87 38.50 -0.10
C ASP A 764 21.32 38.60 0.37
N GLU A 765 21.79 39.79 0.76
CA GLU A 765 23.14 39.97 1.31
C GLU A 765 23.33 39.16 2.60
N ILE A 766 22.34 39.16 3.49
CA ILE A 766 22.36 38.35 4.73
C ILE A 766 22.42 36.86 4.42
N ALA A 767 21.68 36.42 3.38
CA ALA A 767 21.63 35.03 2.96
C ALA A 767 22.93 34.56 2.29
N SER A 768 23.56 35.42 1.48
CA SER A 768 24.74 35.10 0.67
C SER A 768 26.07 35.25 1.44
N THR A 769 26.22 36.28 2.25
CA THR A 769 27.49 36.61 2.93
C THR A 769 27.58 36.07 4.37
N GLY A 770 26.43 35.72 4.96
CA GLY A 770 26.37 35.25 6.33
C GLY A 770 26.91 33.83 6.51
N ASN A 771 27.86 33.66 7.43
CA ASN A 771 28.48 32.37 7.72
C ASN A 771 27.83 31.60 8.88
N ASP A 772 26.91 32.24 9.63
CA ASP A 772 26.18 31.62 10.71
C ASP A 772 25.06 30.67 10.23
N LEU A 773 24.54 29.86 11.15
CA LEU A 773 23.50 28.88 10.87
C LEU A 773 22.21 29.52 10.37
N ASP A 774 21.85 30.70 10.89
CA ASP A 774 20.61 31.38 10.51
C ASP A 774 20.68 31.92 9.08
N ALA A 775 21.81 32.52 8.66
CA ALA A 775 22.01 32.93 7.26
C ALA A 775 21.83 31.77 6.30
N ARG A 776 22.47 30.63 6.59
CA ARG A 776 22.35 29.43 5.74
C ARG A 776 20.92 28.91 5.67
N GLN A 777 20.19 28.95 6.78
CA GLN A 777 18.78 28.54 6.81
C GLN A 777 17.88 29.53 6.08
N ILE A 778 18.15 30.84 6.18
CA ILE A 778 17.46 31.87 5.42
C ILE A 778 17.68 31.66 3.92
N ALA A 779 18.92 31.44 3.47
CA ALA A 779 19.24 31.19 2.06
C ALA A 779 18.45 30.00 1.49
N VAL A 780 18.38 28.89 2.24
CA VAL A 780 17.59 27.71 1.88
C VAL A 780 16.10 28.05 1.80
N MET A 781 15.55 28.75 2.81
CA MET A 781 14.15 29.14 2.83
C MET A 781 13.78 30.07 1.68
N LEU A 782 14.66 31.03 1.33
CA LEU A 782 14.45 31.94 0.21
C LEU A 782 14.49 31.21 -1.13
N ALA A 783 15.42 30.27 -1.32
CA ALA A 783 15.49 29.49 -2.55
C ALA A 783 14.22 28.64 -2.77
N GLU A 784 13.72 27.97 -1.72
CA GLU A 784 12.44 27.23 -1.80
C GLU A 784 11.25 28.18 -2.01
N PHE A 785 11.30 29.37 -1.41
CA PHE A 785 10.24 30.36 -1.55
C PHE A 785 10.17 30.90 -2.98
N ASP A 786 11.32 31.24 -3.58
CA ASP A 786 11.43 31.72 -4.95
C ASP A 786 10.96 30.68 -5.95
N ALA A 787 11.39 29.43 -5.78
CA ALA A 787 10.92 28.31 -6.61
C ALA A 787 9.39 28.14 -6.49
N GLY A 788 8.84 28.29 -5.29
CA GLY A 788 7.39 28.27 -5.04
C GLY A 788 6.65 29.43 -5.69
N ILE A 789 7.21 30.63 -5.70
CA ILE A 789 6.63 31.81 -6.38
C ILE A 789 6.54 31.57 -7.88
N TYR A 790 7.63 31.13 -8.53
CA TYR A 790 7.60 30.79 -9.96
C TYR A 790 6.59 29.68 -10.25
N ALA A 791 6.47 28.69 -9.36
CA ALA A 791 5.52 27.61 -9.52
C ALA A 791 4.05 28.03 -9.44
N LEU A 792 3.72 29.06 -8.65
CA LEU A 792 2.35 29.55 -8.48
C LEU A 792 1.91 30.46 -9.63
N VAL A 793 2.83 31.22 -10.22
CA VAL A 793 2.51 32.16 -11.31
C VAL A 793 2.57 31.45 -12.65
N GLU A 794 1.42 31.23 -13.29
CA GLU A 794 1.33 30.57 -14.61
C GLU A 794 1.85 31.46 -15.75
N ASP A 795 1.59 32.77 -15.67
CA ASP A 795 2.01 33.76 -16.65
C ASP A 795 3.36 34.38 -16.27
N LEU A 796 4.46 33.68 -16.59
CA LEU A 796 5.82 34.12 -16.25
C LEU A 796 6.33 35.28 -17.10
N ASP A 797 5.66 35.62 -18.19
CA ASP A 797 6.03 36.73 -19.07
C ASP A 797 5.40 38.06 -18.62
N CYS A 798 4.49 38.03 -17.64
CA CYS A 798 3.83 39.23 -17.12
C CYS A 798 4.82 40.30 -16.63
N ASP A 799 4.37 41.55 -16.72
CA ASP A 799 5.13 42.70 -16.24
C ASP A 799 5.26 42.69 -14.72
N ILE A 800 6.34 43.31 -14.20
CA ILE A 800 6.58 43.42 -12.75
C ILE A 800 5.43 44.08 -11.98
N SER A 801 4.65 44.95 -12.64
CA SER A 801 3.46 45.57 -12.05
C SER A 801 2.29 44.61 -11.87
N GLU A 802 2.27 43.49 -12.60
CA GLU A 802 1.16 42.54 -12.64
C GLU A 802 1.39 41.32 -11.74
N VAL A 803 2.66 41.01 -11.39
CA VAL A 803 3.04 39.82 -10.61
C VAL A 803 2.27 39.68 -9.29
N ALA A 804 2.01 40.81 -8.60
CA ALA A 804 1.27 40.79 -7.35
C ALA A 804 -0.19 40.37 -7.55
N ALA A 805 -0.83 40.81 -8.63
CA ALA A 805 -2.20 40.43 -8.96
C ALA A 805 -2.28 38.97 -9.39
N LYS A 806 -1.31 38.49 -10.19
CA LYS A 806 -1.21 37.07 -10.58
C LYS A 806 -1.00 36.14 -9.39
N LEU A 807 -0.23 36.57 -8.39
CA LEU A 807 -0.06 35.80 -7.14
C LEU A 807 -1.33 35.75 -6.29
N ASP A 808 -2.05 36.87 -6.19
CA ASP A 808 -3.33 36.90 -5.47
C ASP A 808 -4.36 35.97 -6.15
N GLU A 809 -4.38 35.93 -7.49
CA GLU A 809 -5.18 34.98 -8.27
C GLU A 809 -4.76 33.53 -8.01
N ALA A 810 -3.46 33.23 -8.09
CA ALA A 810 -2.93 31.88 -7.87
C ALA A 810 -3.13 31.37 -6.44
N LEU A 811 -3.20 32.24 -5.44
CA LEU A 811 -3.42 31.88 -4.03
C LEU A 811 -4.89 31.98 -3.61
N LYS A 812 -5.79 32.30 -4.53
CA LYS A 812 -7.22 32.28 -4.27
C LYS A 812 -7.62 30.93 -3.73
N SER A 813 -8.41 30.94 -2.65
CA SER A 813 -8.88 29.72 -2.00
C SER A 813 -7.75 28.74 -1.65
N SER A 814 -6.53 29.22 -1.36
CA SER A 814 -5.43 28.37 -0.88
C SER A 814 -5.53 27.98 0.59
N LEU A 815 -4.85 26.89 0.97
CA LEU A 815 -4.66 26.52 2.36
C LEU A 815 -3.94 27.64 3.14
N TRP A 816 -2.90 28.25 2.54
CA TRP A 816 -2.19 29.39 3.10
C TRP A 816 -3.14 30.54 3.48
N LEU A 817 -4.03 30.96 2.57
CA LEU A 817 -4.94 32.08 2.82
C LEU A 817 -5.94 31.79 3.95
N ARG A 818 -6.42 30.54 4.05
CA ARG A 818 -7.27 30.09 5.18
C ARG A 818 -6.54 30.15 6.51
N ARG A 819 -5.30 29.66 6.54
CA ARG A 819 -4.48 29.69 7.76
C ARG A 819 -4.09 31.11 8.14
N LEU A 820 -3.89 31.98 7.16
CA LEU A 820 -3.62 33.40 7.34
C LEU A 820 -4.82 34.13 7.98
N ALA A 821 -6.04 33.85 7.52
CA ALA A 821 -7.26 34.54 7.95
C ALA A 821 -7.54 34.43 9.46
N ILE A 822 -7.07 33.36 10.11
CA ILE A 822 -7.22 33.14 11.55
C ILE A 822 -6.07 33.72 12.40
N GLN A 823 -5.04 34.29 11.78
CA GLN A 823 -3.91 34.92 12.49
C GLN A 823 -4.22 36.36 12.87
N GLU A 824 -3.42 36.91 13.79
CA GLU A 824 -3.47 38.33 14.13
C GLU A 824 -3.14 39.21 12.91
N VAL A 825 -3.80 40.37 12.80
CA VAL A 825 -3.69 41.31 11.66
C VAL A 825 -2.24 41.60 11.29
N LYS A 826 -1.35 41.81 12.27
CA LYS A 826 0.06 42.10 12.01
C LYS A 826 0.81 40.92 11.37
N ALA A 827 0.49 39.69 11.79
CA ALA A 827 1.06 38.49 11.17
C ALA A 827 0.57 38.33 9.73
N GLN A 828 -0.68 38.70 9.45
CA GLN A 828 -1.22 38.72 8.09
C GLN A 828 -0.48 39.72 7.20
N GLU A 829 -0.31 40.96 7.67
CA GLU A 829 0.43 42.01 6.98
C GLU A 829 1.87 41.57 6.66
N ASN A 830 2.58 41.01 7.64
CA ASN A 830 3.98 40.60 7.47
C ASN A 830 4.13 39.46 6.44
N GLN A 831 3.22 38.49 6.45
CA GLN A 831 3.20 37.38 5.48
C GLN A 831 2.96 37.88 4.05
N ILE A 832 1.94 38.72 3.85
CA ILE A 832 1.60 39.30 2.54
C ILE A 832 2.75 40.17 2.03
N ALA A 833 3.33 40.99 2.91
CA ALA A 833 4.46 41.87 2.58
C ALA A 833 5.68 41.07 2.12
N MET A 834 6.01 39.97 2.81
CA MET A 834 7.13 39.11 2.43
C MET A 834 6.91 38.46 1.07
N LEU A 835 5.70 37.93 0.81
CA LEU A 835 5.35 37.30 -0.46
C LEU A 835 5.43 38.27 -1.63
N ARG A 836 4.74 39.42 -1.53
CA ARG A 836 4.73 40.42 -2.60
C ARG A 836 6.09 41.06 -2.81
N GLY A 837 6.78 41.42 -1.72
CA GLY A 837 8.12 42.00 -1.77
C GLY A 837 9.11 41.06 -2.47
N ARG A 838 9.06 39.76 -2.15
CA ARG A 838 9.94 38.77 -2.77
C ARG A 838 9.63 38.56 -4.25
N ALA A 839 8.36 38.48 -4.62
CA ALA A 839 7.95 38.29 -6.01
C ALA A 839 8.38 39.45 -6.92
N ILE A 840 8.16 40.69 -6.49
CA ILE A 840 8.58 41.89 -7.21
C ILE A 840 10.11 41.91 -7.35
N HIS A 841 10.83 41.58 -6.28
CA HIS A 841 12.29 41.51 -6.30
C HIS A 841 12.80 40.47 -7.31
N ASN A 842 12.20 39.29 -7.36
CA ASN A 842 12.52 38.23 -8.32
C ASN A 842 12.31 38.69 -9.77
N TRP A 843 11.18 39.34 -10.07
CA TRP A 843 10.90 39.89 -11.40
C TRP A 843 11.87 41.02 -11.79
N SER A 844 12.32 41.83 -10.83
CA SER A 844 13.25 42.94 -11.12
C SER A 844 14.65 42.48 -11.53
N ARG A 845 15.03 41.25 -11.19
CA ARG A 845 16.37 40.67 -11.40
C ARG A 845 16.44 39.65 -12.53
N THR A 846 15.32 39.33 -13.16
CA THR A 846 15.21 38.25 -14.13
C THR A 846 14.50 38.71 -15.40
N THR A 847 14.86 38.08 -16.52
CA THR A 847 14.13 38.20 -17.79
C THR A 847 13.06 37.11 -17.90
N ALA A 848 12.07 37.31 -18.77
CA ALA A 848 11.04 36.31 -19.06
C ALA A 848 11.62 34.92 -19.42
N PRO A 849 12.59 34.80 -20.36
CA PRO A 849 13.24 33.52 -20.67
C PRO A 849 13.98 32.90 -19.48
N GLN A 850 14.61 33.70 -18.62
CA GLN A 850 15.22 33.18 -17.39
C GLN A 850 14.17 32.63 -16.43
N ARG A 851 13.05 33.34 -16.22
CA ARG A 851 11.96 32.88 -15.34
C ARG A 851 11.35 31.57 -15.82
N LYS A 852 11.10 31.43 -17.14
CA LYS A 852 10.65 30.17 -17.76
C LYS A 852 11.65 29.03 -17.54
N GLY A 853 12.95 29.30 -17.71
CA GLY A 853 14.01 28.34 -17.43
C GLY A 853 14.04 27.91 -15.95
N PHE A 854 13.96 28.86 -15.01
CA PHE A 854 13.99 28.59 -13.57
C PHE A 854 12.75 27.83 -13.10
N PHE A 855 11.58 28.18 -13.64
CA PHE A 855 10.33 27.46 -13.44
C PHE A 855 10.44 26.02 -13.90
N SER A 856 10.92 25.79 -15.13
CA SER A 856 11.04 24.45 -15.72
C SER A 856 12.09 23.58 -15.01
N ALA A 857 13.16 24.20 -14.51
CA ALA A 857 14.19 23.57 -13.68
C ALA A 857 13.76 23.36 -12.20
N SER A 858 12.64 23.96 -11.77
CA SER A 858 12.15 23.95 -10.39
C SER A 858 13.17 24.51 -9.37
N ILE A 859 13.84 25.60 -9.71
CA ILE A 859 14.85 26.26 -8.87
C ILE A 859 14.50 27.72 -8.57
N GLY A 860 15.08 28.25 -7.48
CA GLY A 860 14.92 29.66 -7.10
C GLY A 860 15.81 30.61 -7.90
N THR A 861 15.59 31.91 -7.70
CA THR A 861 16.24 32.99 -8.48
C THR A 861 17.76 32.95 -8.40
N GLU A 862 18.33 32.87 -7.19
CA GLU A 862 19.80 32.85 -7.00
C GLU A 862 20.46 31.64 -7.67
N SER A 863 19.87 30.46 -7.48
CA SER A 863 20.34 29.21 -8.10
C SER A 863 20.32 29.29 -9.62
N GLY A 864 19.23 29.83 -10.17
CA GLY A 864 19.08 30.03 -11.61
C GLY A 864 20.11 30.99 -12.18
N LEU A 865 20.30 32.15 -11.56
CA LEU A 865 21.28 33.14 -12.00
C LEU A 865 22.72 32.60 -11.97
N GLN A 866 23.08 31.77 -10.98
CA GLN A 866 24.39 31.10 -10.95
C GLN A 866 24.61 30.15 -12.13
N ILE A 867 23.56 29.48 -12.61
CA ILE A 867 23.62 28.66 -13.83
C ILE A 867 23.80 29.55 -15.06
N VAL A 868 23.07 30.66 -15.14
CA VAL A 868 23.19 31.63 -16.25
C VAL A 868 24.61 32.19 -16.35
N ASP A 869 25.21 32.54 -15.22
CA ASP A 869 26.58 33.07 -15.16
C ASP A 869 27.64 32.08 -15.70
N GLN A 870 27.34 30.78 -15.66
CA GLN A 870 28.20 29.68 -16.12
C GLN A 870 27.71 29.03 -17.42
N ALA A 871 26.76 29.66 -18.12
CA ALA A 871 26.02 29.05 -19.23
C ALA A 871 26.91 28.51 -20.36
N ASP A 872 27.91 29.30 -20.78
CA ASP A 872 28.82 28.93 -21.88
C ASP A 872 29.70 27.72 -21.56
N GLU A 873 30.14 27.59 -20.30
CA GLU A 873 30.98 26.47 -19.85
C GLU A 873 30.14 25.19 -19.68
N LEU A 874 28.97 25.31 -19.04
CA LEU A 874 28.03 24.20 -18.88
C LEU A 874 27.56 23.64 -20.23
N GLY A 875 27.25 24.51 -21.20
CA GLY A 875 26.86 24.09 -22.55
C GLY A 875 27.95 23.26 -23.24
N LYS A 876 29.20 23.72 -23.23
CA LYS A 876 30.35 23.00 -23.82
C LYS A 876 30.58 21.64 -23.18
N LEU A 877 30.49 21.55 -21.85
CA LEU A 877 30.67 20.29 -21.13
C LEU A 877 29.55 19.28 -21.44
N LEU A 878 28.29 19.74 -21.53
CA LEU A 878 27.16 18.88 -21.92
C LEU A 878 27.28 18.37 -23.35
N ASP A 879 27.67 19.23 -24.29
CA ASP A 879 27.87 18.85 -25.69
C ASP A 879 29.03 17.83 -25.83
N SER A 880 30.15 18.06 -25.13
CA SER A 880 31.30 17.15 -25.08
C SER A 880 30.94 15.79 -24.48
N ALA A 881 30.24 15.77 -23.34
CA ALA A 881 29.79 14.54 -22.70
C ALA A 881 28.82 13.75 -23.60
N THR A 882 27.93 14.44 -24.32
CA THR A 882 27.00 13.82 -25.26
C THR A 882 27.74 13.18 -26.44
N ALA A 883 28.76 13.86 -26.99
CA ALA A 883 29.62 13.31 -28.03
C ALA A 883 30.41 12.08 -27.54
N ALA A 884 30.90 12.10 -26.29
CA ALA A 884 31.61 10.99 -25.68
C ALA A 884 30.72 9.74 -25.51
N ILE A 885 29.45 9.91 -25.12
CA ILE A 885 28.46 8.81 -25.06
C ILE A 885 28.27 8.16 -26.43
N LYS A 886 28.17 8.97 -27.49
CA LYS A 886 27.97 8.48 -28.87
C LYS A 886 29.19 7.76 -29.43
N SER A 887 30.39 8.22 -29.12
CA SER A 887 31.63 7.60 -29.56
C SER A 887 32.06 6.40 -28.70
N GLY A 888 31.45 6.22 -27.52
CA GLY A 888 31.83 5.21 -26.54
C GLY A 888 33.09 5.58 -25.74
N ASP A 889 33.50 6.85 -25.74
CA ASP A 889 34.64 7.37 -24.99
C ASP A 889 34.28 7.55 -23.51
N THR A 890 34.48 6.48 -22.73
CA THR A 890 34.14 6.47 -21.30
C THR A 890 35.05 7.37 -20.46
N GLU A 891 36.31 7.57 -20.88
CA GLU A 891 37.28 8.39 -20.15
C GLU A 891 36.90 9.88 -20.26
N GLN A 892 36.63 10.35 -21.48
CA GLN A 892 36.19 11.73 -21.69
C GLN A 892 34.83 11.99 -21.02
N LEU A 893 33.88 11.05 -21.11
CA LEU A 893 32.58 11.17 -20.43
C LEU A 893 32.75 11.34 -18.91
N SER A 894 33.64 10.55 -18.29
CA SER A 894 33.92 10.63 -16.86
C SER A 894 34.54 11.98 -16.46
N MET A 895 35.50 12.47 -17.26
CA MET A 895 36.11 13.78 -17.06
C MET A 895 35.08 14.91 -17.12
N ASP A 896 34.26 14.94 -18.17
CA ASP A 896 33.24 15.97 -18.36
C ASP A 896 32.20 15.94 -17.22
N CYS A 897 31.78 14.74 -16.79
CA CYS A 897 30.85 14.60 -15.67
C CYS A 897 31.45 15.06 -14.32
N CYS A 898 32.76 14.86 -14.10
CA CYS A 898 33.45 15.36 -12.92
C CYS A 898 33.49 16.89 -12.90
N GLU A 899 33.74 17.53 -14.05
CA GLU A 899 33.76 19.00 -14.15
C GLU A 899 32.36 19.61 -14.06
N LEU A 900 31.34 18.98 -14.67
CA LEU A 900 29.94 19.35 -14.45
C LEU A 900 29.59 19.30 -12.96
N ALA A 901 29.98 18.23 -12.26
CA ALA A 901 29.74 18.09 -10.82
C ALA A 901 30.49 19.17 -9.99
N ASN A 902 31.71 19.54 -10.38
CA ASN A 902 32.47 20.63 -9.74
C ASN A 902 31.72 21.97 -9.77
N ILE A 903 31.14 22.31 -10.93
CA ILE A 903 30.39 23.56 -11.11
C ILE A 903 29.03 23.49 -10.42
N LEU A 904 28.32 22.38 -10.55
CA LEU A 904 26.93 22.27 -10.14
C LEU A 904 26.77 22.00 -8.63
N PHE A 905 27.68 21.26 -7.99
CA PHE A 905 27.57 20.92 -6.56
C PHE A 905 27.81 22.08 -5.61
N VAL A 906 28.25 23.25 -6.09
CA VAL A 906 28.31 24.45 -5.25
C VAL A 906 26.98 25.20 -5.19
N ILE A 907 26.08 24.95 -6.13
CA ILE A 907 24.77 25.60 -6.27
C ILE A 907 23.74 24.88 -5.39
N TYR A 908 22.96 25.62 -4.58
CA TYR A 908 21.79 25.07 -3.90
C TYR A 908 20.67 24.89 -4.93
N PRO A 909 19.88 23.80 -4.94
CA PRO A 909 19.79 22.68 -3.98
C PRO A 909 20.67 21.46 -4.30
N PHE A 910 21.54 21.55 -5.31
CA PHE A 910 22.33 20.41 -5.80
C PHE A 910 23.49 20.01 -4.89
N ARG A 911 23.85 20.86 -3.93
CA ARG A 911 24.98 20.65 -3.03
C ARG A 911 24.85 19.35 -2.21
N PRO A 912 25.80 18.40 -2.34
CA PRO A 912 25.76 17.16 -1.60
C PRO A 912 26.29 17.32 -0.18
N LYS A 913 25.89 16.39 0.70
CA LYS A 913 26.41 16.27 2.07
C LYS A 913 27.61 15.35 2.08
N PHE A 914 28.78 15.90 1.79
CA PHE A 914 30.03 15.12 1.84
C PHE A 914 30.36 14.68 3.28
N PRO A 915 30.81 13.42 3.47
CA PRO A 915 31.45 12.99 4.70
C PRO A 915 32.66 13.88 5.02
N LYS A 916 32.85 14.23 6.30
CA LYS A 916 33.96 15.11 6.74
C LYS A 916 35.36 14.60 6.38
N VAL A 917 35.49 13.30 6.16
CA VAL A 917 36.78 12.62 5.91
C VAL A 917 37.12 12.59 4.41
N TRP A 918 36.16 12.90 3.53
CA TRP A 918 36.38 12.84 2.09
C TRP A 918 37.13 14.07 1.57
N SER A 919 38.06 13.79 0.67
CA SER A 919 38.73 14.71 -0.24
C SER A 919 38.00 14.80 -1.58
N GLU A 920 38.41 15.75 -2.43
CA GLU A 920 37.86 15.88 -3.79
C GLU A 920 38.10 14.62 -4.65
N SER A 921 39.25 13.96 -4.47
CA SER A 921 39.57 12.72 -5.18
C SER A 921 38.64 11.55 -4.82
N ASP A 922 38.11 11.51 -3.59
CA ASP A 922 37.29 10.39 -3.14
C ASP A 922 35.95 10.31 -3.89
N TRP A 923 35.24 11.44 -4.00
CA TRP A 923 33.95 11.45 -4.69
C TRP A 923 34.11 11.38 -6.21
N LYS A 924 35.19 11.94 -6.77
CA LYS A 924 35.51 11.81 -8.20
C LYS A 924 35.79 10.36 -8.60
N ALA A 925 36.56 9.62 -7.80
CA ALA A 925 36.78 8.19 -8.03
C ALA A 925 35.48 7.37 -7.97
N ILE A 926 34.55 7.74 -7.09
CA ILE A 926 33.23 7.10 -7.01
C ILE A 926 32.38 7.42 -8.27
N LEU A 927 32.37 8.67 -8.72
CA LEU A 927 31.66 9.08 -9.93
C LEU A 927 32.21 8.39 -11.19
N ASP A 928 33.53 8.33 -11.32
CA ASP A 928 34.22 7.63 -12.41
C ASP A 928 33.86 6.14 -12.45
N ALA A 929 33.95 5.46 -11.30
CA ALA A 929 33.56 4.06 -11.19
C ALA A 929 32.06 3.85 -11.46
N TRP A 930 31.22 4.80 -11.08
CA TRP A 930 29.79 4.75 -11.33
C TRP A 930 29.47 4.84 -12.82
N ILE A 931 29.93 5.89 -13.51
CA ILE A 931 29.67 6.11 -14.95
C ILE A 931 30.31 5.03 -15.82
N SER A 932 31.50 4.55 -15.44
CA SER A 932 32.20 3.48 -16.17
C SER A 932 31.52 2.10 -16.06
N GLY A 933 30.42 1.97 -15.31
CA GLY A 933 29.77 0.68 -15.10
C GLY A 933 30.53 -0.25 -14.15
N ALA A 934 31.50 0.24 -13.38
CA ALA A 934 32.36 -0.59 -12.54
C ALA A 934 31.70 -1.01 -11.22
N THR A 935 32.17 -2.11 -10.63
CA THR A 935 31.63 -2.66 -9.38
C THR A 935 31.90 -1.74 -8.16
N LEU A 936 30.85 -1.09 -7.63
CA LEU A 936 30.97 -0.04 -6.61
C LEU A 936 31.59 -0.51 -5.28
N HIS A 937 31.24 -1.70 -4.79
CA HIS A 937 31.75 -2.19 -3.49
C HIS A 937 33.27 -2.44 -3.46
N ARG A 938 33.94 -2.38 -4.63
CA ARG A 938 35.41 -2.44 -4.72
C ARG A 938 36.07 -1.07 -4.55
N VAL A 939 35.31 0.00 -4.77
CA VAL A 939 35.77 1.40 -4.75
C VAL A 939 35.32 2.11 -3.49
N THR A 940 34.16 1.73 -2.93
CA THR A 940 33.58 2.41 -1.77
C THR A 940 32.72 1.49 -0.89
N ASP A 941 32.36 2.01 0.28
CA ASP A 941 31.51 1.34 1.28
C ASP A 941 30.04 1.78 1.17
N THR A 942 29.22 1.42 2.17
CA THR A 942 27.81 1.81 2.24
C THR A 942 27.60 3.32 2.25
N VAL A 943 28.56 4.11 2.75
CA VAL A 943 28.48 5.59 2.74
C VAL A 943 28.64 6.10 1.31
N GLY A 944 29.58 5.54 0.55
CA GLY A 944 29.74 5.88 -0.87
C GLY A 944 28.58 5.45 -1.74
N ILE A 945 27.99 4.28 -1.49
CA ILE A 945 26.79 3.82 -2.20
C ILE A 945 25.61 4.78 -1.91
N ALA A 946 25.47 5.24 -0.67
CA ALA A 946 24.45 6.24 -0.33
C ALA A 946 24.71 7.58 -1.04
N PHE A 947 25.97 7.98 -1.20
CA PHE A 947 26.35 9.17 -1.99
C PHE A 947 25.98 9.01 -3.46
N VAL A 948 26.23 7.84 -4.07
CA VAL A 948 25.80 7.58 -5.46
C VAL A 948 24.30 7.82 -5.61
N GLN A 949 23.48 7.28 -4.70
CA GLN A 949 22.03 7.43 -4.80
C GLN A 949 21.52 8.86 -4.57
N GLN A 950 22.07 9.56 -3.57
CA GLN A 950 21.56 10.87 -3.15
C GLN A 950 22.19 12.01 -3.96
N SER A 951 23.49 11.93 -4.20
CA SER A 951 24.25 13.02 -4.82
C SER A 951 24.39 12.83 -6.31
N LEU A 952 24.70 11.62 -6.80
CA LEU A 952 24.90 11.40 -8.23
C LEU A 952 23.55 11.19 -8.94
N VAL A 953 22.79 10.17 -8.55
CA VAL A 953 21.53 9.77 -9.20
C VAL A 953 20.38 10.76 -8.97
N PHE A 954 20.44 11.59 -7.91
CA PHE A 954 19.38 12.57 -7.61
C PHE A 954 19.84 14.01 -7.79
N GLN A 955 20.83 14.49 -7.02
CA GLN A 955 21.23 15.91 -7.07
C GLN A 955 21.94 16.30 -8.36
N LEU A 956 22.92 15.52 -8.83
CA LEU A 956 23.70 15.83 -10.04
C LEU A 956 22.83 15.69 -11.29
N VAL A 957 22.02 14.62 -11.38
CA VAL A 957 21.04 14.47 -12.48
C VAL A 957 20.08 15.66 -12.49
N TRP A 958 19.55 16.09 -11.33
CA TRP A 958 18.71 17.29 -11.27
C TRP A 958 19.46 18.53 -11.75
N ALA A 959 20.70 18.70 -11.31
CA ALA A 959 21.51 19.86 -11.67
C ALA A 959 21.79 19.93 -13.17
N ILE A 960 22.09 18.79 -13.79
CA ILE A 960 22.34 18.68 -15.24
C ILE A 960 21.08 18.99 -16.02
N GLU A 961 19.93 18.43 -15.63
CA GLU A 961 18.65 18.72 -16.29
C GLU A 961 18.20 20.18 -16.06
N ALA A 962 18.47 20.75 -14.89
CA ALA A 962 18.24 22.16 -14.61
C ALA A 962 19.10 23.06 -15.49
N ALA A 963 20.41 22.76 -15.60
CA ALA A 963 21.31 23.48 -16.48
C ALA A 963 20.85 23.41 -17.94
N ARG A 964 20.56 22.20 -18.44
CA ARG A 964 20.05 21.98 -19.80
C ARG A 964 18.80 22.79 -20.09
N THR A 965 17.82 22.75 -19.19
CA THR A 965 16.53 23.45 -19.36
C THR A 965 16.68 24.97 -19.30
N VAL A 966 17.51 25.49 -18.39
CA VAL A 966 17.81 26.93 -18.32
C VAL A 966 18.53 27.40 -19.58
N LEU A 967 19.52 26.64 -20.06
CA LEU A 967 20.26 26.93 -21.28
C LEU A 967 19.36 26.97 -22.51
N ALA A 968 18.48 25.97 -22.67
CA ALA A 968 17.51 25.91 -23.76
C ALA A 968 16.59 27.15 -23.76
N SER A 969 16.00 27.47 -22.61
CA SER A 969 15.08 28.60 -22.45
C SER A 969 15.74 29.96 -22.75
N ILE A 970 17.04 30.11 -22.51
CA ILE A 970 17.77 31.36 -22.84
C ILE A 970 18.22 31.37 -24.30
N ALA A 971 18.48 30.21 -24.89
CA ALA A 971 18.93 30.06 -26.28
C ALA A 971 17.82 30.30 -27.32
N GLU A 972 16.54 30.03 -27.01
CA GLU A 972 15.36 30.33 -27.85
C GLU A 972 15.23 31.82 -28.26
N THR A 973 16.06 32.71 -27.70
CA THR A 973 16.15 34.11 -28.12
C THR A 973 17.11 34.38 -29.28
N LYS A 974 17.87 33.38 -29.76
CA LYS A 974 18.96 33.57 -30.73
C LYS A 974 18.70 33.06 -32.16
N ASP A 975 17.78 32.14 -32.39
CA ASP A 975 17.45 31.63 -33.73
C ASP A 975 15.93 31.39 -33.87
N ASP A 976 15.30 32.15 -34.78
CA ASP A 976 13.90 32.06 -35.23
C ASP A 976 13.70 30.90 -36.25
N ASP A 977 14.39 29.77 -36.07
CA ASP A 977 14.14 28.57 -36.89
C ASP A 977 13.35 27.55 -36.06
N GLU A 978 12.13 27.27 -36.51
CA GLU A 978 11.27 26.16 -36.09
C GLU A 978 11.96 24.81 -36.35
N THR A 979 13.00 24.49 -35.58
CA THR A 979 13.40 23.10 -35.39
C THR A 979 12.49 22.52 -34.33
N SER A 980 11.72 21.50 -34.73
CA SER A 980 10.88 20.70 -33.86
C SER A 980 11.59 20.38 -32.54
N GLU A 981 10.85 20.43 -31.42
CA GLU A 981 11.23 19.98 -30.06
C GLU A 981 11.68 18.49 -29.97
N SER A 982 12.01 17.86 -31.11
CA SER A 982 12.50 16.50 -31.21
C SER A 982 13.96 16.40 -30.73
N GLU A 983 14.07 15.95 -29.49
CA GLU A 983 15.20 15.31 -28.81
C GLU A 983 16.49 16.13 -28.66
N ASP A 984 16.52 17.03 -27.66
CA ASP A 984 17.77 17.52 -27.07
C ASP A 984 18.58 16.36 -26.46
N GLU A 985 19.50 15.82 -27.26
CA GLU A 985 20.33 14.65 -26.92
C GLU A 985 21.20 14.86 -25.66
N ARG A 986 21.36 16.09 -25.17
CA ARG A 986 22.05 16.39 -23.91
C ARG A 986 21.41 15.69 -22.70
N THR A 987 20.15 15.25 -22.80
CA THR A 987 19.50 14.40 -21.78
C THR A 987 20.18 13.03 -21.62
N TYR A 988 20.94 12.55 -22.61
CA TYR A 988 21.67 11.29 -22.53
C TYR A 988 22.68 11.28 -21.37
N VAL A 989 23.27 12.44 -21.05
CA VAL A 989 24.19 12.58 -19.90
C VAL A 989 23.47 12.27 -18.59
N ALA A 990 22.29 12.86 -18.38
CA ALA A 990 21.47 12.64 -17.19
C ALA A 990 21.00 11.17 -17.08
N ILE A 991 20.63 10.55 -18.20
CA ILE A 991 20.22 9.13 -18.27
C ILE A 991 21.39 8.20 -17.91
N CYS A 992 22.57 8.41 -18.50
CA CYS A 992 23.77 7.61 -18.23
C CYS A 992 24.21 7.71 -16.76
N ILE A 993 24.18 8.92 -16.17
CA ILE A 993 24.48 9.12 -14.73
C ILE A 993 23.41 8.48 -13.84
N THR A 994 22.14 8.52 -14.23
CA THR A 994 21.03 7.90 -13.48
C THR A 994 21.26 6.41 -13.26
N TYR A 995 21.69 5.70 -14.32
CA TYR A 995 21.88 4.26 -14.28
C TYR A 995 23.33 3.82 -14.03
N GLY A 996 24.29 4.75 -14.06
CA GLY A 996 25.70 4.46 -13.84
C GLY A 996 26.29 3.63 -14.98
N VAL A 997 26.06 4.05 -16.21
CA VAL A 997 26.49 3.30 -17.39
C VAL A 997 27.03 4.27 -18.46
N PRO A 998 27.96 3.82 -19.32
CA PRO A 998 28.59 4.70 -20.31
C PRO A 998 27.80 4.80 -21.62
N SER A 999 26.67 4.07 -21.80
CA SER A 999 25.88 4.07 -23.02
C SER A 999 24.37 4.14 -22.76
N VAL A 1000 23.65 4.83 -23.66
CA VAL A 1000 22.19 4.97 -23.59
C VAL A 1000 21.49 3.61 -23.72
N ALA A 1001 21.97 2.73 -24.60
CA ALA A 1001 21.39 1.40 -24.76
C ALA A 1001 21.44 0.58 -23.45
N ALA A 1002 22.56 0.61 -22.72
CA ALA A 1002 22.65 -0.03 -21.41
C ALA A 1002 21.67 0.60 -20.41
N ALA A 1003 21.53 1.93 -20.42
CA ALA A 1003 20.61 2.64 -19.54
C ALA A 1003 19.14 2.26 -19.83
N ARG A 1004 18.75 2.16 -21.11
CA ARG A 1004 17.39 1.78 -21.52
C ARG A 1004 17.05 0.33 -21.14
N MET A 1005 18.00 -0.60 -21.21
CA MET A 1005 17.79 -1.97 -20.70
C MET A 1005 17.48 -1.97 -19.19
N LEU A 1006 18.24 -1.19 -18.40
CA LEU A 1006 18.01 -1.06 -16.96
C LEU A 1006 16.69 -0.36 -16.65
N GLU A 1007 16.28 0.61 -17.45
CA GLU A 1007 15.01 1.31 -17.34
C GLU A 1007 13.81 0.36 -17.45
N ILE A 1008 13.80 -0.55 -18.44
CA ILE A 1008 12.71 -1.52 -18.62
C ILE A 1008 12.88 -2.81 -17.80
N GLY A 1009 13.84 -2.83 -16.85
CA GLY A 1009 13.90 -3.81 -15.78
C GLY A 1009 14.99 -4.88 -15.89
N MET A 1010 16.08 -4.64 -16.62
CA MET A 1010 17.27 -5.48 -16.56
C MET A 1010 17.87 -5.48 -15.16
N GLU A 1011 18.14 -6.66 -14.59
CA GLU A 1011 18.46 -6.77 -13.16
C GLU A 1011 19.93 -6.48 -12.81
N SER A 1012 20.84 -6.69 -13.77
CA SER A 1012 22.28 -6.50 -13.57
C SER A 1012 22.83 -5.38 -14.45
N ARG A 1013 23.44 -4.38 -13.82
CA ARG A 1013 24.10 -3.25 -14.49
C ARG A 1013 25.33 -3.71 -15.25
N LEU A 1014 26.10 -4.61 -14.64
CA LEU A 1014 27.28 -5.19 -15.27
C LEU A 1014 26.93 -5.95 -16.55
N LEU A 1015 25.85 -6.73 -16.52
CA LEU A 1015 25.37 -7.46 -17.71
C LEU A 1015 24.85 -6.51 -18.79
N ALA A 1016 24.08 -5.47 -18.42
CA ALA A 1016 23.60 -4.46 -19.36
C ALA A 1016 24.75 -3.73 -20.09
N VAL A 1017 25.78 -3.30 -19.36
CA VAL A 1017 26.97 -2.65 -19.94
C VAL A 1017 27.73 -3.61 -20.86
N ARG A 1018 27.91 -4.86 -20.43
CA ARG A 1018 28.58 -5.89 -21.25
C ARG A 1018 27.81 -6.15 -22.54
N LEU A 1019 26.48 -6.34 -22.46
CA LEU A 1019 25.63 -6.59 -23.62
C LEU A 1019 25.63 -5.42 -24.60
N ALA A 1020 25.47 -4.18 -24.11
CA ALA A 1020 25.52 -3.01 -24.96
C ALA A 1020 26.84 -2.90 -25.73
N LYS A 1021 27.96 -3.27 -25.09
CA LYS A 1021 29.29 -3.27 -25.70
C LYS A 1021 29.51 -4.43 -26.67
N GLU A 1022 29.23 -5.67 -26.25
CA GLU A 1022 29.49 -6.88 -27.05
C GLU A 1022 28.60 -6.98 -28.28
N LEU A 1023 27.36 -6.51 -28.18
CA LEU A 1023 26.39 -6.52 -29.29
C LEU A 1023 26.34 -5.19 -30.06
N ALA A 1024 27.16 -4.20 -29.67
CA ALA A 1024 27.18 -2.87 -30.27
C ALA A 1024 25.79 -2.23 -30.40
N LEU A 1025 25.01 -2.25 -29.30
CA LEU A 1025 23.62 -1.78 -29.29
C LEU A 1025 23.55 -0.25 -29.39
N THR A 1026 22.68 0.26 -30.27
CA THR A 1026 22.58 1.70 -30.59
C THR A 1026 21.19 2.31 -30.38
N PHE A 1027 20.23 1.57 -29.82
CA PHE A 1027 18.90 2.14 -29.55
C PHE A 1027 18.97 3.25 -28.49
N THR A 1028 18.27 4.34 -28.74
CA THR A 1028 18.18 5.51 -27.84
C THR A 1028 16.80 5.64 -27.20
N THR A 1029 15.77 5.07 -27.85
CA THR A 1029 14.38 5.11 -27.39
C THR A 1029 13.95 3.78 -26.77
N ARG A 1030 12.92 3.86 -25.91
CA ARG A 1030 12.27 2.66 -25.33
C ARG A 1030 11.63 1.79 -26.40
N THR A 1031 11.01 2.41 -27.42
CA THR A 1031 10.34 1.71 -28.51
C THR A 1031 11.34 0.89 -29.32
N ASP A 1032 12.50 1.46 -29.65
CA ASP A 1032 13.54 0.75 -30.39
C ASP A 1032 14.10 -0.45 -29.61
N LEU A 1033 14.25 -0.32 -28.29
CA LEU A 1033 14.65 -1.43 -27.42
C LEU A 1033 13.61 -2.55 -27.42
N LEU A 1034 12.32 -2.22 -27.33
CA LEU A 1034 11.25 -3.21 -27.36
C LEU A 1034 11.16 -3.90 -28.74
N ILE A 1035 11.31 -3.16 -29.84
CA ILE A 1035 11.41 -3.72 -31.19
C ILE A 1035 12.64 -4.64 -31.30
N TRP A 1036 13.78 -4.21 -30.77
CA TRP A 1036 14.98 -5.02 -30.74
C TRP A 1036 14.77 -6.30 -29.94
N LEU A 1037 14.14 -6.25 -28.76
CA LEU A 1037 13.82 -7.43 -27.95
C LEU A 1037 12.92 -8.42 -28.71
N LEU A 1038 11.94 -7.93 -29.47
CA LEU A 1038 11.08 -8.75 -30.33
C LEU A 1038 11.85 -9.40 -31.49
N GLN A 1039 12.94 -8.77 -31.95
CA GLN A 1039 13.77 -9.26 -33.04
C GLN A 1039 14.94 -10.14 -32.57
N CYS A 1040 15.27 -10.14 -31.28
CA CYS A 1040 16.49 -10.75 -30.72
C CYS A 1040 16.36 -12.26 -30.44
N ASP A 1041 15.42 -12.94 -31.12
CA ASP A 1041 15.04 -14.36 -30.99
C ASP A 1041 16.19 -15.29 -30.57
N GLY A 1042 16.10 -15.86 -29.36
CA GLY A 1042 16.95 -16.97 -28.93
C GLY A 1042 18.46 -16.71 -28.90
N VAL A 1043 18.90 -15.46 -29.05
CA VAL A 1043 20.32 -15.09 -28.91
C VAL A 1043 20.67 -15.09 -27.43
N GLU A 1044 21.00 -16.26 -26.90
CA GLU A 1044 21.90 -16.32 -25.76
C GLU A 1044 23.32 -16.04 -26.27
N PRO A 1045 24.00 -14.98 -25.80
CA PRO A 1045 25.42 -14.89 -26.01
C PRO A 1045 26.06 -16.18 -25.48
N LEU A 1046 26.84 -16.86 -26.32
CA LEU A 1046 27.47 -18.17 -26.05
C LEU A 1046 28.34 -18.22 -24.77
N LEU A 1047 28.53 -17.08 -24.10
CA LEU A 1047 29.42 -16.83 -22.97
C LEU A 1047 28.68 -16.60 -21.64
N PHE A 1048 27.36 -16.76 -21.58
CA PHE A 1048 26.63 -16.58 -20.32
C PHE A 1048 26.94 -17.67 -19.29
N SER A 1049 27.16 -17.25 -18.04
CA SER A 1049 27.05 -18.17 -16.91
C SER A 1049 25.59 -18.59 -16.69
N GLU A 1050 25.37 -19.66 -15.93
CA GLU A 1050 24.03 -20.12 -15.56
C GLU A 1050 23.20 -19.01 -14.89
N THR A 1051 23.84 -18.20 -14.04
CA THR A 1051 23.20 -17.06 -13.38
C THR A 1051 22.85 -15.92 -14.34
N GLU A 1052 23.68 -15.68 -15.36
CA GLU A 1052 23.43 -14.63 -16.35
C GLU A 1052 22.30 -15.01 -17.31
N ARG A 1053 22.23 -16.30 -17.67
CA ARG A 1053 21.12 -16.87 -18.42
C ARG A 1053 19.79 -16.68 -17.68
N GLU A 1054 19.75 -16.98 -16.38
CA GLU A 1054 18.54 -16.77 -15.56
C GLU A 1054 18.10 -15.29 -15.56
N VAL A 1055 19.03 -14.36 -15.38
CA VAL A 1055 18.74 -12.91 -15.41
C VAL A 1055 18.20 -12.47 -16.76
N TRP A 1056 18.79 -12.95 -17.85
CA TRP A 1056 18.35 -12.63 -19.21
C TRP A 1056 16.95 -13.17 -19.51
N LEU A 1057 16.66 -14.43 -19.17
CA LEU A 1057 15.34 -15.03 -19.37
C LEU A 1057 14.26 -14.29 -18.58
N ASN A 1058 14.53 -13.93 -17.33
CA ASN A 1058 13.62 -13.13 -16.52
C ASN A 1058 13.37 -11.73 -17.13
N PHE A 1059 14.40 -11.10 -17.69
CA PHE A 1059 14.29 -9.81 -18.35
C PHE A 1059 13.40 -9.87 -19.60
N VAL A 1060 13.57 -10.89 -20.45
CA VAL A 1060 12.76 -11.10 -21.66
C VAL A 1060 11.31 -11.41 -21.30
N GLN A 1061 11.06 -12.39 -20.41
CA GLN A 1061 9.72 -12.78 -19.98
C GLN A 1061 8.94 -11.62 -19.35
N ARG A 1062 9.62 -10.76 -18.59
CA ARG A 1062 8.99 -9.59 -17.96
C ARG A 1062 8.46 -8.59 -18.99
N ASN A 1063 9.12 -8.46 -20.13
CA ASN A 1063 8.79 -7.47 -21.15
C ASN A 1063 7.89 -8.02 -22.26
N GLU A 1064 7.65 -9.33 -22.26
CA GLU A 1064 6.75 -10.06 -23.18
C GLU A 1064 5.30 -9.58 -23.11
N PHE A 1065 4.82 -9.21 -21.91
CA PHE A 1065 3.42 -8.80 -21.66
C PHE A 1065 3.10 -7.34 -22.00
N TYR A 1066 4.05 -6.55 -22.50
CA TYR A 1066 3.76 -5.17 -22.93
C TYR A 1066 2.84 -5.11 -24.15
N PHE A 1067 2.63 -6.24 -24.83
CA PHE A 1067 2.01 -6.27 -26.15
C PHE A 1067 0.59 -6.84 -26.22
N ASP A 1068 0.02 -7.38 -25.14
CA ASP A 1068 -1.38 -7.84 -25.17
C ASP A 1068 -2.16 -7.55 -23.88
N PRO A 1069 -3.28 -6.81 -23.97
CA PRO A 1069 -4.20 -6.67 -22.85
C PRO A 1069 -4.91 -8.01 -22.61
N TRP A 1070 -5.04 -8.39 -21.35
CA TRP A 1070 -6.06 -9.33 -20.92
C TRP A 1070 -7.42 -8.85 -21.43
N GLN A 1071 -8.18 -9.71 -22.09
CA GLN A 1071 -9.45 -9.35 -22.70
C GLN A 1071 -10.57 -10.19 -22.09
N ARG A 1072 -11.65 -9.51 -21.70
CA ARG A 1072 -12.94 -10.16 -21.46
C ARG A 1072 -13.42 -10.75 -22.78
N ARG A 1073 -13.70 -12.05 -22.81
CA ARG A 1073 -14.32 -12.73 -23.95
C ARG A 1073 -15.72 -13.20 -23.55
N ASN A 1074 -16.69 -12.92 -24.41
CA ASN A 1074 -17.98 -13.60 -24.37
C ASN A 1074 -17.86 -14.80 -25.31
N GLU A 1075 -17.77 -15.99 -24.75
CA GLU A 1075 -17.65 -17.22 -25.53
C GLU A 1075 -19.00 -17.93 -25.58
N LEU A 1076 -19.33 -18.45 -26.77
CA LEU A 1076 -20.55 -19.19 -27.01
C LEU A 1076 -20.19 -20.67 -27.14
N TYR A 1077 -20.80 -21.50 -26.29
CA TYR A 1077 -20.61 -22.93 -26.33
C TYR A 1077 -21.90 -23.64 -26.71
N LYS A 1078 -21.80 -24.55 -27.67
CA LYS A 1078 -22.90 -25.46 -27.99
C LYS A 1078 -23.00 -26.53 -26.91
N PHE A 1079 -24.21 -27.02 -26.66
CA PHE A 1079 -24.46 -28.01 -25.63
C PHE A 1079 -25.54 -29.02 -26.00
N ARG A 1080 -25.55 -30.15 -25.29
CA ARG A 1080 -26.61 -31.14 -25.32
C ARG A 1080 -27.17 -31.33 -23.91
N LEU A 1081 -28.49 -31.32 -23.82
CA LEU A 1081 -29.20 -31.60 -22.57
C LEU A 1081 -29.35 -33.11 -22.34
N GLY A 1082 -29.51 -33.48 -21.08
CA GLY A 1082 -29.91 -34.82 -20.66
C GLY A 1082 -31.26 -35.25 -21.24
N GLU A 1083 -31.51 -36.55 -21.26
CA GLU A 1083 -32.74 -37.11 -21.80
C GLU A 1083 -33.96 -36.60 -21.00
N GLY A 1084 -34.94 -36.02 -21.71
CA GLY A 1084 -36.16 -35.46 -21.08
C GLY A 1084 -36.03 -34.04 -20.52
N ILE A 1085 -34.87 -33.40 -20.60
CA ILE A 1085 -34.62 -32.05 -20.06
C ILE A 1085 -34.85 -30.99 -21.14
N THR A 1086 -35.60 -29.93 -20.80
CA THR A 1086 -35.80 -28.75 -21.66
C THR A 1086 -35.62 -27.47 -20.85
N LEU A 1087 -34.78 -26.54 -21.32
CA LEU A 1087 -34.50 -25.27 -20.66
C LEU A 1087 -34.96 -24.08 -21.53
N ALA A 1088 -35.29 -22.96 -20.89
CA ALA A 1088 -35.75 -21.75 -21.57
C ALA A 1088 -34.58 -20.85 -21.99
N ILE A 1089 -34.83 -19.96 -22.97
CA ILE A 1089 -33.89 -18.88 -23.28
C ILE A 1089 -33.75 -17.99 -22.04
N GLY A 1090 -32.52 -17.57 -21.73
CA GLY A 1090 -32.22 -16.80 -20.54
C GLY A 1090 -32.01 -17.64 -19.27
N THR A 1091 -32.11 -18.98 -19.34
CA THR A 1091 -31.78 -19.82 -18.20
C THR A 1091 -30.29 -19.70 -17.87
N HIS A 1092 -30.00 -19.45 -16.60
CA HIS A 1092 -28.67 -19.38 -16.03
C HIS A 1092 -28.13 -20.77 -15.71
N LEU A 1093 -26.85 -21.01 -16.03
CA LEU A 1093 -26.19 -22.31 -15.88
C LEU A 1093 -24.79 -22.15 -15.28
N ARG A 1094 -24.36 -23.17 -14.55
CA ARG A 1094 -22.96 -23.44 -14.21
C ARG A 1094 -22.35 -24.35 -15.26
N LEU A 1095 -21.12 -24.07 -15.65
CA LEU A 1095 -20.31 -24.90 -16.53
C LEU A 1095 -19.11 -25.37 -15.73
N GLN A 1096 -18.99 -26.68 -15.55
CA GLN A 1096 -17.88 -27.32 -14.84
C GLN A 1096 -16.97 -28.01 -15.86
N PRO A 1097 -15.79 -27.44 -16.18
CA PRO A 1097 -14.84 -28.10 -17.06
C PRO A 1097 -14.45 -29.47 -16.55
N ASN A 1098 -14.26 -30.42 -17.47
CA ASN A 1098 -13.82 -31.78 -17.19
C ASN A 1098 -12.48 -32.09 -17.88
N ASP A 1099 -11.84 -33.19 -17.47
CA ASP A 1099 -10.53 -33.62 -17.98
C ASP A 1099 -10.53 -33.93 -19.50
N GLU A 1100 -11.70 -34.16 -20.09
CA GLU A 1100 -11.88 -34.39 -21.53
C GLU A 1100 -11.85 -33.09 -22.34
N GLY A 1101 -11.78 -31.94 -21.67
CA GLY A 1101 -11.80 -30.60 -22.24
C GLY A 1101 -13.18 -30.11 -22.65
N THR A 1102 -14.26 -30.80 -22.23
CA THR A 1102 -15.66 -30.31 -22.33
C THR A 1102 -16.09 -29.77 -20.96
N ALA A 1103 -17.34 -29.33 -20.81
CA ALA A 1103 -17.88 -28.92 -19.52
C ALA A 1103 -19.25 -29.55 -19.25
N GLU A 1104 -19.44 -30.06 -18.04
CA GLU A 1104 -20.75 -30.48 -17.55
C GLU A 1104 -21.59 -29.24 -17.21
N LEU A 1105 -22.88 -29.29 -17.51
CA LEU A 1105 -23.83 -28.20 -17.29
C LEU A 1105 -24.70 -28.52 -16.09
N TYR A 1106 -24.77 -27.57 -15.16
CA TYR A 1106 -25.61 -27.64 -13.99
C TYR A 1106 -26.51 -26.42 -13.86
N MET A 1107 -27.66 -26.58 -13.23
CA MET A 1107 -28.44 -25.48 -12.68
C MET A 1107 -27.66 -24.78 -11.55
N PRO A 1108 -28.05 -23.55 -11.14
CA PRO A 1108 -27.39 -22.81 -10.07
C PRO A 1108 -27.22 -23.57 -8.74
N ASP A 1109 -28.13 -24.52 -8.46
CA ASP A 1109 -28.15 -25.39 -7.28
C ASP A 1109 -27.47 -26.77 -7.49
N PHE A 1110 -26.69 -26.93 -8.56
CA PHE A 1110 -25.99 -28.15 -8.96
C PHE A 1110 -26.84 -29.32 -9.43
N GLN A 1111 -28.09 -29.09 -9.86
CA GLN A 1111 -28.80 -30.12 -10.62
C GLN A 1111 -28.20 -30.28 -12.01
N TRP A 1112 -27.74 -31.48 -12.37
CA TRP A 1112 -27.17 -31.76 -13.68
C TRP A 1112 -28.22 -31.62 -14.79
N VAL A 1113 -27.88 -30.96 -15.89
CA VAL A 1113 -28.79 -30.73 -17.02
C VAL A 1113 -28.24 -31.12 -18.38
N GLY A 1114 -26.93 -31.30 -18.52
CA GLY A 1114 -26.32 -31.63 -19.80
C GLY A 1114 -24.82 -31.43 -19.82
N ARG A 1115 -24.25 -31.32 -21.02
CA ARG A 1115 -22.82 -31.05 -21.24
C ARG A 1115 -22.57 -30.26 -22.51
N THR A 1116 -21.43 -29.57 -22.60
CA THR A 1116 -21.02 -28.88 -23.81
C THR A 1116 -20.56 -29.84 -24.91
N ASP A 1117 -20.77 -29.43 -26.16
CA ASP A 1117 -20.32 -30.14 -27.36
C ASP A 1117 -18.94 -29.67 -27.83
N SER A 1118 -18.60 -28.44 -27.51
CA SER A 1118 -17.35 -27.79 -27.85
C SER A 1118 -16.36 -27.86 -26.68
N LYS A 1119 -15.07 -27.89 -27.01
CA LYS A 1119 -14.04 -27.78 -25.97
C LYS A 1119 -14.13 -26.44 -25.26
N VAL A 1120 -14.05 -26.47 -23.94
CA VAL A 1120 -13.98 -25.29 -23.08
C VAL A 1120 -12.51 -25.12 -22.69
N PRO A 1121 -11.82 -24.05 -23.11
CA PRO A 1121 -10.39 -23.86 -22.85
C PRO A 1121 -10.06 -23.54 -21.39
N SER A 1122 -11.09 -23.21 -20.60
CA SER A 1122 -10.94 -22.84 -19.20
C SER A 1122 -10.91 -24.08 -18.31
N ASP A 1123 -9.97 -24.06 -17.38
CA ASP A 1123 -9.78 -25.04 -16.32
C ASP A 1123 -10.52 -24.64 -15.02
N ARG A 1124 -11.38 -23.61 -15.09
CA ARG A 1124 -12.16 -23.10 -13.95
C ARG A 1124 -13.68 -23.18 -14.17
N PRO A 1125 -14.46 -23.34 -13.09
CA PRO A 1125 -15.91 -23.21 -13.16
C PRO A 1125 -16.35 -21.86 -13.70
N MET A 1126 -17.45 -21.88 -14.45
CA MET A 1126 -17.92 -20.76 -15.26
C MET A 1126 -19.43 -20.58 -15.10
N VAL A 1127 -19.91 -19.34 -15.26
CA VAL A 1127 -21.34 -19.03 -15.23
C VAL A 1127 -21.79 -18.52 -16.59
N GLY A 1128 -22.85 -19.11 -17.14
CA GLY A 1128 -23.37 -18.78 -18.45
C GLY A 1128 -24.88 -18.63 -18.49
N VAL A 1129 -25.38 -18.11 -19.62
CA VAL A 1129 -26.80 -17.92 -19.89
C VAL A 1129 -27.14 -18.49 -21.26
N ILE A 1130 -28.26 -19.22 -21.35
CA ILE A 1130 -28.76 -19.76 -22.62
C ILE A 1130 -29.21 -18.61 -23.53
N THR A 1131 -28.66 -18.59 -24.75
CA THR A 1131 -28.99 -17.61 -25.79
C THR A 1131 -30.15 -18.10 -26.67
N SER A 1132 -30.70 -17.20 -27.50
CA SER A 1132 -31.75 -17.54 -28.46
C SER A 1132 -31.33 -18.57 -29.51
N ASP A 1133 -30.03 -18.74 -29.73
CA ASP A 1133 -29.47 -19.60 -30.77
C ASP A 1133 -29.18 -21.03 -30.27
N GLY A 1134 -29.57 -21.36 -29.02
CA GLY A 1134 -29.35 -22.68 -28.43
C GLY A 1134 -27.90 -22.92 -28.01
N GLU A 1135 -27.21 -21.85 -27.63
CA GLU A 1135 -25.84 -21.86 -27.12
C GLU A 1135 -25.81 -21.29 -25.69
N VAL A 1136 -24.78 -21.61 -24.91
CA VAL A 1136 -24.55 -20.96 -23.61
C VAL A 1136 -23.50 -19.88 -23.80
N CYS A 1137 -23.88 -18.63 -23.53
CA CYS A 1137 -22.95 -17.50 -23.49
C CYS A 1137 -22.30 -17.46 -22.12
N VAL A 1138 -20.98 -17.56 -22.09
CA VAL A 1138 -20.18 -17.45 -20.88
C VAL A 1138 -19.30 -16.21 -20.93
N ARG A 1139 -19.16 -15.57 -19.77
CA ARG A 1139 -18.25 -14.44 -19.57
C ARG A 1139 -16.98 -14.97 -18.93
N ASP A 1140 -15.84 -14.83 -19.59
CA ASP A 1140 -14.54 -15.21 -19.02
C ASP A 1140 -13.46 -14.14 -19.24
N PHE A 1141 -12.50 -14.08 -18.33
CA PHE A 1141 -11.29 -13.28 -18.44
C PHE A 1141 -10.14 -14.18 -18.82
N VAL A 1142 -9.85 -14.26 -20.12
CA VAL A 1142 -8.78 -15.12 -20.60
C VAL A 1142 -7.46 -14.36 -20.50
N ALA A 1143 -6.43 -15.03 -19.95
CA ALA A 1143 -5.05 -14.58 -20.10
C ALA A 1143 -4.76 -14.35 -21.59
N PRO A 1144 -3.92 -13.37 -21.97
CA PRO A 1144 -3.54 -13.25 -23.37
C PRO A 1144 -2.99 -14.61 -23.82
N GLU A 1145 -3.58 -15.16 -24.88
CA GLU A 1145 -3.00 -16.32 -25.52
C GLU A 1145 -1.61 -15.89 -25.98
N LEU A 1146 -0.57 -16.55 -25.44
CA LEU A 1146 0.75 -16.44 -26.03
C LEU A 1146 0.58 -16.66 -27.54
N PRO A 1147 1.07 -15.75 -28.39
CA PRO A 1147 1.01 -15.94 -29.83
C PRO A 1147 1.49 -17.35 -30.20
N ASP A 1148 0.87 -17.99 -31.19
CA ASP A 1148 1.16 -19.41 -31.51
C ASP A 1148 2.66 -19.69 -31.73
N TRP A 1149 3.42 -18.69 -32.19
CA TRP A 1149 4.87 -18.78 -32.33
C TRP A 1149 5.60 -18.93 -30.98
N LEU A 1150 5.10 -18.32 -29.91
CA LEU A 1150 5.62 -18.38 -28.54
C LEU A 1150 5.24 -19.69 -27.82
N LYS A 1151 4.02 -20.21 -28.08
CA LYS A 1151 3.59 -21.55 -27.65
C LYS A 1151 4.47 -22.65 -28.27
N THR A 1152 4.87 -22.49 -29.53
CA THR A 1152 5.74 -23.43 -30.26
C THR A 1152 7.16 -23.48 -29.69
N ILE A 1153 7.65 -22.36 -29.15
CA ILE A 1153 9.00 -22.24 -28.57
C ILE A 1153 9.09 -22.93 -27.20
N ARG A 1154 8.07 -22.80 -26.33
CA ARG A 1154 8.02 -23.50 -25.02
C ARG A 1154 7.93 -25.02 -25.14
N ALA A 1155 7.39 -25.55 -26.23
CA ALA A 1155 7.35 -26.98 -26.49
C ALA A 1155 8.70 -27.55 -26.97
N SER A 1156 9.67 -26.68 -27.28
CA SER A 1156 11.01 -27.04 -27.78
C SER A 1156 12.15 -26.81 -26.78
N SER A 1157 11.84 -26.31 -25.58
CA SER A 1157 12.69 -26.29 -24.38
C SER A 1157 12.31 -27.43 -23.44
#